data_AF-I2GGG8-F1
#
_entry.id   AF-I2GGG8-F1
#
_cell.length_a   1.000
_cell.length_b   1.000
_cell.length_c   1.000
_cell.angle_alpha   90.00
_cell.angle_beta   90.00
_cell.angle_gamma   90.00
#
_symmetry.space_group_name_H-M   'P 1'
#
loop_
_entity.id
_entity.type
_entity.pdbx_description
1 polymer ?
#
loop_
_entity_poly.entity_id
_entity_poly.type
_entity_poly.pdbx_seq_one_letter_code
_entity_poly.pdbx_strand_id
1 'polypeptide(L)'
;MNYRINRLSNKDMRFYLLPNVFRMLFSRPGFILPVHPPILSFHMLFVVLLRRIMRPLIGCLLLGCSFPAVAQLVELDACSGNLERCITEADTLYEMCFNVKPAPTCAFKKFEMDWDDGKIETFNQAGPLQIKHVYDLRSFIKNCGNGSNKVYKLFIVTDCPGDNKGVQLTFKLKPRADFKVPDACRSQAVYFQNQSCPITNDTEFAWDFGDGTNSTNVSPSHTFPTTQSNYTVKLTATNSCGTSTKSVSVPIKSTPVASYTTSGYTLFNQDTVVCLPNGGTLTLDGTVSLDESRYRWTISPSSYKFIQNTSSSSPITKVQFTETGEYTITLTALNDCGTSAPLICKHRVEDLPEVKLATQPDACEPISYSLTTPTPGATYTFNGQPLAAGTSVNAPVSTAPYIVRGELNSRCGRRTVADTFYVQAPQAVQITAPGRTTAVCVGSARFPVQVNLPGGTWEGTGKAYIETQGNNVFFNPRTAGQYNLIYLRGTSACQRADTIRIAVEGGQVSVQNIAACDRVPFVKLQGSPAGGTWRSTAFPNAIRNDTLFMQGVTGDIVGLTYEYNFGQSGCPARANATVSIGRPRAEFTVSGVCSGSAVQIQNNSSGSSTFQWTLNGQNISTERVPALSLPSGTNRLLLTVGTAGCVDTTSRVLRIVAAPTPVTFTPSQTTGCSPMTVTFAVAGTASPDVQYSWNYGNGTSSQTFQATSQTYRNQTRQAQTYRVVLTASNSCGVQSYTTTLTTRPLVLAEIGVDSTTFRCSPARIRFSNRSTGQTQPATWLWDDGTSPLSSTADTLSHLFSARDSTRTFRVQLIAAGECGRDSDNVAIRVSPSQVKALMTLNKPEACPGEPIAFRDATTPKPDRVIWRFSDGTVSTDPNPQHSFPQPNTTYTISLTALTACGYDSTRRTIRTTQPPAGDFRTGAPFTCTEQAIRFTSLANPANRFRWDFGDGSALDSVNVSPIHTYQAMGNKTVTLTVFGSSAACKTEIKKQVEVRAKPKASFTVEGGQELCAPATVRLVSTTTDANQWQWYISDGRTLAGSTVEVPLMPGQFDVSLVASFNGVCRDSVGQRSVLRGISCAVHAPDAFTPNKDGIGDIWTLFGEGIERIRLLRIRSRWGEVIFEGKDFPANSQQSSEGWDGTFNGVPMPAGAYTYEADLLLKGEKSERFVGSLTLIR
;
A
#
# COMPACT_ATOMS: atom_id res chain seq x y z
N MET A 1 23.61 60.32 33.79
CA MET A 1 24.09 60.15 35.19
C MET A 1 24.99 58.93 35.26
N ASN A 2 25.79 58.81 36.32
CA ASN A 2 26.81 57.76 36.47
C ASN A 2 26.18 56.41 36.88
N TYR A 3 26.63 55.30 36.29
CA TYR A 3 27.69 54.46 36.88
C TYR A 3 28.12 53.33 35.93
N ARG A 4 29.39 52.92 36.02
CA ARG A 4 29.93 51.63 35.51
C ARG A 4 30.42 50.83 36.72
N ILE A 5 30.46 49.51 36.63
CA ILE A 5 31.67 48.67 36.90
C ILE A 5 31.31 47.18 36.73
N ASN A 6 31.86 46.56 35.68
CA ASN A 6 32.71 45.36 35.71
C ASN A 6 32.99 44.92 34.26
N ARG A 7 34.24 45.11 33.83
CA ARG A 7 35.24 44.05 33.57
C ARG A 7 35.00 43.30 32.26
N LEU A 8 35.76 43.65 31.21
CA LEU A 8 37.10 43.13 30.85
C LEU A 8 36.99 41.77 30.12
N SER A 9 37.67 41.55 28.99
CA SER A 9 38.42 42.49 28.14
C SER A 9 38.43 42.01 26.69
N ASN A 10 37.95 42.87 25.80
CA ASN A 10 38.11 42.74 24.35
C ASN A 10 39.36 43.52 23.91
N LYS A 11 39.82 43.30 22.66
CA LYS A 11 40.63 44.26 21.86
C LYS A 11 42.08 44.56 22.31
N ASP A 12 42.95 45.13 21.48
CA ASP A 12 42.90 45.56 20.05
C ASP A 12 44.31 45.21 19.43
N MET A 13 44.91 45.72 18.32
CA MET A 13 44.61 46.84 17.42
C MET A 13 45.32 46.69 16.03
N ARG A 14 44.56 46.54 14.92
CA ARG A 14 44.70 47.27 13.60
C ARG A 14 46.02 47.15 12.78
N PHE A 15 46.13 47.52 11.49
CA PHE A 15 45.25 47.77 10.31
C PHE A 15 46.17 47.68 9.02
N TYR A 16 45.78 47.73 7.73
CA TYR A 16 44.87 48.63 6.97
C TYR A 16 44.48 48.07 5.56
N LEU A 17 43.29 48.47 5.03
CA LEU A 17 42.71 48.49 3.63
C LEU A 17 43.31 47.64 2.46
N LEU A 18 42.58 46.83 1.64
CA LEU A 18 41.48 47.06 0.65
C LEU A 18 41.80 48.04 -0.52
N PRO A 19 41.16 47.99 -1.74
CA PRO A 19 40.27 46.99 -2.42
C PRO A 19 40.44 46.82 -3.99
N ASN A 20 39.47 46.15 -4.70
CA ASN A 20 38.82 46.52 -6.01
C ASN A 20 38.85 45.65 -7.33
N VAL A 21 37.65 45.10 -7.70
CA VAL A 21 36.86 45.07 -9.00
C VAL A 21 37.34 44.37 -10.33
N PHE A 22 36.36 43.96 -11.18
CA PHE A 22 36.33 43.41 -12.57
C PHE A 22 36.80 41.93 -12.77
N ARG A 23 36.24 41.02 -13.62
CA ARG A 23 35.23 40.96 -14.72
C ARG A 23 35.74 41.14 -16.18
N MET A 24 35.65 40.08 -17.01
CA MET A 24 35.73 40.00 -18.52
C MET A 24 37.15 40.20 -19.16
N LEU A 25 37.51 39.77 -20.41
CA LEU A 25 36.89 38.98 -21.51
C LEU A 25 37.97 38.42 -22.51
N PHE A 26 37.68 37.30 -23.24
CA PHE A 26 38.30 36.82 -24.53
C PHE A 26 39.84 36.48 -24.55
N SER A 27 40.47 35.81 -25.55
CA SER A 27 40.09 34.67 -26.46
C SER A 27 41.24 34.13 -27.37
N ARG A 28 41.31 32.79 -27.60
CA ARG A 28 41.95 32.06 -28.75
C ARG A 28 43.47 32.26 -29.03
N PRO A 29 44.12 31.55 -30.00
CA PRO A 29 44.01 30.14 -30.50
C PRO A 29 45.35 29.36 -30.26
N GLY A 30 45.61 28.09 -30.67
CA GLY A 30 44.85 26.99 -31.28
C GLY A 30 45.80 25.93 -31.95
N PHE A 31 45.27 24.76 -32.38
CA PHE A 31 45.94 23.68 -33.20
C PHE A 31 47.10 22.90 -32.48
N ILE A 32 47.36 21.58 -32.63
CA ILE A 32 46.88 20.45 -33.48
C ILE A 32 46.86 19.08 -32.71
N LEU A 33 46.10 18.11 -33.28
CA LEU A 33 45.92 16.65 -33.03
C LEU A 33 47.20 15.75 -33.16
N PRO A 34 47.20 14.36 -33.15
CA PRO A 34 46.17 13.31 -32.83
C PRO A 34 46.68 12.02 -32.05
N VAL A 35 45.82 10.97 -31.99
CA VAL A 35 46.07 9.48 -31.89
C VAL A 35 46.23 8.78 -30.51
N HIS A 36 45.72 7.53 -30.45
CA HIS A 36 45.79 6.49 -29.40
C HIS A 36 47.18 5.87 -29.14
N PRO A 37 47.27 5.02 -28.10
CA PRO A 37 48.08 3.79 -28.14
C PRO A 37 47.30 2.48 -27.79
N PRO A 38 47.60 1.35 -28.45
CA PRO A 38 47.26 0.00 -27.98
C PRO A 38 48.49 -0.91 -27.70
N ILE A 39 48.31 -1.85 -26.76
CA ILE A 39 48.88 -3.21 -26.62
C ILE A 39 50.12 -3.62 -27.46
N LEU A 40 51.25 -4.05 -26.84
CA LEU A 40 51.92 -5.38 -27.06
C LEU A 40 53.27 -5.66 -26.34
N SER A 41 53.38 -6.90 -25.82
CA SER A 41 54.53 -7.84 -25.68
C SER A 41 56.02 -7.43 -25.45
N PHE A 42 56.59 -7.97 -24.35
CA PHE A 42 57.80 -8.84 -24.22
C PHE A 42 59.17 -8.52 -24.89
N HIS A 43 60.23 -8.68 -24.07
CA HIS A 43 61.62 -9.13 -24.38
C HIS A 43 62.54 -8.28 -25.31
N MET A 44 63.59 -7.64 -24.75
CA MET A 44 65.00 -8.10 -24.88
C MET A 44 66.03 -7.25 -24.08
N LEU A 45 67.30 -7.67 -24.16
CA LEU A 45 68.59 -7.16 -23.64
C LEU A 45 68.69 -5.65 -23.27
N PHE A 46 69.42 -5.20 -22.23
CA PHE A 46 70.78 -5.51 -21.72
C PHE A 46 71.94 -4.95 -22.58
N VAL A 47 72.44 -3.72 -22.29
CA VAL A 47 73.79 -3.19 -22.69
C VAL A 47 74.02 -1.74 -22.16
N VAL A 48 75.19 -1.45 -21.53
CA VAL A 48 75.94 -0.14 -21.46
C VAL A 48 75.21 1.11 -20.89
N LEU A 49 75.72 2.00 -20.00
CA LEU A 49 76.92 2.25 -19.14
C LEU A 49 76.54 3.49 -18.23
N LEU A 50 77.20 4.04 -17.20
CA LEU A 50 78.46 3.93 -16.40
C LEU A 50 78.10 3.54 -14.93
N ARG A 51 78.96 2.99 -14.04
CA ARG A 51 80.35 3.23 -13.54
C ARG A 51 80.51 4.29 -12.44
N ARG A 52 81.29 3.89 -11.40
CA ARG A 52 81.63 4.53 -10.10
C ARG A 52 80.53 4.35 -9.02
N ILE A 53 80.82 3.91 -7.79
CA ILE A 53 82.10 3.65 -7.08
C ILE A 53 82.07 2.23 -6.47
N MET A 54 83.10 1.40 -6.67
CA MET A 54 83.31 0.13 -5.94
C MET A 54 84.70 -0.48 -6.25
N ARG A 55 85.66 -0.36 -5.30
CA ARG A 55 86.99 -1.01 -5.12
C ARG A 55 87.83 -0.10 -4.18
N PRO A 56 88.86 -0.60 -3.46
CA PRO A 56 89.40 -1.96 -3.43
C PRO A 56 89.26 -2.66 -2.06
N LEU A 57 89.39 -4.00 -2.03
CA LEU A 57 89.67 -4.75 -0.79
C LEU A 57 90.25 -6.17 -1.05
N ILE A 58 91.42 -6.23 -1.69
CA ILE A 58 92.29 -7.43 -1.73
C ILE A 58 93.73 -6.93 -1.58
N GLY A 59 94.51 -7.50 -0.65
CA GLY A 59 95.93 -7.17 -0.49
C GLY A 59 96.43 -6.93 0.95
N CYS A 60 96.05 -7.77 1.92
CA CYS A 60 96.75 -7.82 3.22
C CYS A 60 96.63 -9.22 3.88
N LEU A 61 96.96 -10.25 3.10
CA LEU A 61 97.23 -11.61 3.56
C LEU A 61 98.66 -11.91 3.11
N LEU A 62 99.49 -12.50 4.00
CA LEU A 62 100.97 -12.53 3.92
C LEU A 62 101.67 -11.21 4.31
N LEU A 63 101.45 -10.73 5.54
CA LEU A 63 102.51 -10.21 6.43
C LEU A 63 101.95 -10.03 7.85
N GLY A 64 102.71 -10.46 8.87
CA GLY A 64 102.25 -10.45 10.26
C GLY A 64 102.43 -9.09 10.94
N CYS A 65 101.40 -8.23 10.91
CA CYS A 65 101.37 -6.97 11.66
C CYS A 65 100.27 -7.00 12.74
N SER A 66 100.65 -7.44 13.94
CA SER A 66 99.81 -7.34 15.14
C SER A 66 99.76 -5.90 15.64
N PHE A 67 98.84 -5.09 15.11
CA PHE A 67 98.47 -3.83 15.73
C PHE A 67 97.68 -4.11 17.02
N PRO A 68 98.05 -3.52 18.18
CA PRO A 68 97.28 -3.69 19.40
C PRO A 68 95.91 -3.01 19.25
N ALA A 69 94.84 -3.73 19.61
CA ALA A 69 93.49 -3.19 19.57
C ALA A 69 93.27 -2.19 20.72
N VAL A 70 93.42 -0.90 20.44
CA VAL A 70 93.04 0.18 21.37
C VAL A 70 91.67 0.72 20.97
N ALA A 71 90.65 -0.06 21.30
CA ALA A 71 89.23 0.31 21.18
C ALA A 71 88.42 -0.45 22.24
N GLN A 72 88.76 -0.23 23.52
CA GLN A 72 87.88 -0.57 24.64
C GLN A 72 87.18 0.72 25.08
N LEU A 73 85.86 0.69 25.05
CA LEU A 73 84.95 1.75 25.50
C LEU A 73 83.95 1.14 26.47
N VAL A 74 83.46 1.93 27.42
CA VAL A 74 82.38 1.61 28.37
C VAL A 74 81.23 0.87 27.69
N GLU A 75 80.89 -0.32 28.18
CA GLU A 75 79.84 -1.16 27.63
C GLU A 75 78.46 -0.66 28.10
N LEU A 76 77.87 0.25 27.31
CA LEU A 76 76.46 0.61 27.41
C LEU A 76 75.61 -0.30 26.50
N ASP A 77 74.79 -1.17 27.11
CA ASP A 77 73.87 -2.13 26.44
C ASP A 77 72.46 -2.04 27.04
N ALA A 78 71.41 -2.38 26.30
CA ALA A 78 70.06 -2.49 26.87
C ALA A 78 69.91 -3.75 27.75
N CYS A 79 69.19 -3.66 28.88
CA CYS A 79 69.02 -4.79 29.81
C CYS A 79 68.28 -5.99 29.20
N SER A 80 67.43 -5.75 28.20
CA SER A 80 66.74 -6.78 27.44
C SER A 80 66.35 -6.25 26.05
N GLY A 81 66.61 -7.05 25.02
CA GLY A 81 66.29 -6.75 23.60
C GLY A 81 67.20 -5.72 22.93
N ASN A 82 67.00 -5.52 21.62
CA ASN A 82 67.82 -4.66 20.75
C ASN A 82 67.73 -3.15 21.11
N LEU A 83 68.34 -2.26 20.33
CA LEU A 83 68.20 -0.81 20.48
C LEU A 83 67.09 -0.19 19.60
N GLU A 84 66.26 -1.02 18.98
CA GLU A 84 65.06 -0.61 18.24
C GLU A 84 63.80 -1.15 18.95
N ARG A 85 62.78 -0.30 19.13
CA ARG A 85 61.52 -0.65 19.82
C ARG A 85 60.30 -0.26 18.98
N CYS A 86 59.42 -1.24 18.78
CA CYS A 86 58.09 -1.00 18.26
C CYS A 86 57.15 -0.57 19.38
N ILE A 87 56.43 0.53 19.18
CA ILE A 87 55.48 1.11 20.13
C ILE A 87 54.08 1.23 19.53
N THR A 88 53.09 1.36 20.40
CA THR A 88 51.68 1.59 20.11
C THR A 88 51.22 2.92 20.69
N GLU A 89 49.97 3.30 20.46
CA GLU A 89 49.40 4.56 20.97
C GLU A 89 49.21 4.57 22.50
N ALA A 90 49.30 3.40 23.17
CA ALA A 90 49.28 3.29 24.63
C ALA A 90 50.63 3.64 25.28
N ASP A 91 51.73 3.45 24.55
CA ASP A 91 53.12 3.51 25.06
C ASP A 91 53.64 4.95 25.17
N THR A 92 52.83 5.81 25.78
CA THR A 92 53.04 7.26 25.88
C THR A 92 54.21 7.66 26.77
N LEU A 93 54.57 6.80 27.73
CA LEU A 93 55.81 6.85 28.51
C LEU A 93 56.48 5.48 28.38
N TYR A 94 57.75 5.43 28.03
CA TYR A 94 58.47 4.17 27.84
C TYR A 94 59.69 4.10 28.77
N GLU A 95 59.68 3.18 29.74
CA GLU A 95 60.85 2.89 30.57
C GLU A 95 61.85 2.03 29.79
N MET A 96 63.09 2.50 29.69
CA MET A 96 64.22 1.75 29.15
C MET A 96 65.25 1.50 30.22
N CYS A 97 65.73 0.26 30.27
CA CYS A 97 66.78 -0.19 31.17
C CYS A 97 68.07 -0.37 30.38
N PHE A 98 69.18 0.16 30.90
CA PHE A 98 70.52 -0.01 30.36
C PHE A 98 71.48 -0.57 31.40
N ASN A 99 72.29 -1.54 31.00
CA ASN A 99 73.45 -2.00 31.74
C ASN A 99 74.66 -1.17 31.29
N VAL A 100 75.35 -0.54 32.23
CA VAL A 100 76.61 0.16 32.03
C VAL A 100 77.71 -0.70 32.67
N LYS A 101 78.70 -1.16 31.89
CA LYS A 101 79.86 -1.90 32.41
C LYS A 101 81.15 -1.10 32.15
N PRO A 102 82.00 -0.84 33.16
CA PRO A 102 83.28 -0.17 32.95
C PRO A 102 84.19 -0.92 31.99
N ALA A 103 85.05 -0.19 31.27
CA ALA A 103 86.07 -0.80 30.42
C ALA A 103 87.06 -1.62 31.29
N PRO A 104 87.55 -2.79 30.82
CA PRO A 104 88.51 -3.61 31.59
C PRO A 104 89.80 -2.87 32.00
N THR A 105 90.16 -1.81 31.27
CA THR A 105 91.32 -0.96 31.51
C THR A 105 91.06 0.24 32.43
N CYS A 106 89.81 0.59 32.72
CA CYS A 106 89.49 1.74 33.57
C CYS A 106 88.15 1.59 34.31
N ALA A 107 88.23 1.38 35.62
CA ALA A 107 87.07 1.41 36.50
C ALA A 107 86.75 2.86 36.91
N PHE A 108 85.96 3.57 36.10
CA PHE A 108 85.50 4.91 36.42
C PHE A 108 84.80 4.98 37.79
N LYS A 109 84.90 6.13 38.45
CA LYS A 109 84.22 6.39 39.74
C LYS A 109 82.96 7.22 39.56
N LYS A 110 82.92 8.01 38.49
CA LYS A 110 81.83 8.85 38.07
C LYS A 110 81.63 8.76 36.56
N PHE A 111 80.37 8.77 36.14
CA PHE A 111 79.99 9.03 34.75
C PHE A 111 78.72 9.88 34.67
N GLU A 112 78.51 10.49 33.50
CA GLU A 112 77.35 11.27 33.15
C GLU A 112 76.71 10.68 31.90
N MET A 113 75.39 10.54 31.89
CA MET A 113 74.61 10.07 30.74
C MET A 113 73.71 11.19 30.24
N ASP A 114 73.94 11.62 29.00
CA ASP A 114 72.96 12.38 28.23
C ASP A 114 71.99 11.40 27.55
N TRP A 115 70.71 11.58 27.83
CA TRP A 115 69.65 10.70 27.33
C TRP A 115 69.06 11.14 25.96
N ASP A 116 69.49 12.30 25.43
CA ASP A 116 68.97 12.98 24.21
C ASP A 116 67.46 13.36 24.30
N ASP A 117 66.91 13.39 25.51
CA ASP A 117 65.58 13.96 25.82
C ASP A 117 65.66 15.32 26.56
N GLY A 118 66.87 15.86 26.70
CA GLY A 118 67.16 17.10 27.42
C GLY A 118 67.54 16.92 28.90
N LYS A 119 67.61 15.68 29.39
CA LYS A 119 68.14 15.35 30.72
C LYS A 119 69.55 14.78 30.61
N ILE A 120 70.44 15.24 31.47
CA ILE A 120 71.74 14.64 31.73
C ILE A 120 71.75 14.20 33.20
N GLU A 121 72.11 12.94 33.46
CA GLU A 121 72.12 12.36 34.80
C GLU A 121 73.51 11.90 35.22
N THR A 122 73.85 12.12 36.49
CA THR A 122 75.21 11.94 37.03
C THR A 122 75.26 10.78 38.03
N PHE A 123 76.07 9.77 37.74
CA PHE A 123 76.18 8.55 38.53
C PHE A 123 77.56 8.47 39.19
N ASN A 124 77.60 8.64 40.52
CA ASN A 124 78.82 8.60 41.33
C ASN A 124 79.03 7.20 41.93
N GLN A 125 79.08 6.16 41.09
CA GLN A 125 79.29 4.76 41.50
C GLN A 125 80.27 4.06 40.55
N ALA A 126 81.12 3.20 41.11
CA ALA A 126 82.11 2.41 40.37
C ALA A 126 81.67 0.94 40.24
N GLY A 127 81.74 0.39 39.02
CA GLY A 127 81.37 -0.99 38.72
C GLY A 127 80.19 -1.12 37.75
N PRO A 128 79.76 -2.35 37.42
CA PRO A 128 78.60 -2.57 36.55
C PRO A 128 77.31 -2.05 37.21
N LEU A 129 76.64 -1.09 36.55
CA LEU A 129 75.41 -0.47 37.05
C LEU A 129 74.24 -0.72 36.10
N GLN A 130 73.06 -0.96 36.66
CA GLN A 130 71.81 -1.07 35.91
C GLN A 130 70.97 0.19 36.14
N ILE A 131 70.73 0.96 35.09
CA ILE A 131 70.04 2.25 35.13
C ILE A 131 68.72 2.16 34.36
N LYS A 132 67.71 2.90 34.82
CA LYS A 132 66.40 3.01 34.16
C LYS A 132 66.11 4.47 33.83
N HIS A 133 65.68 4.73 32.60
CA HIS A 133 65.21 6.04 32.14
C HIS A 133 63.81 5.97 31.56
N VAL A 134 63.02 7.04 31.67
CA VAL A 134 61.66 7.11 31.11
C VAL A 134 61.56 8.19 30.04
N TYR A 135 61.37 7.74 28.80
CA TYR A 135 61.15 8.59 27.63
C TYR A 135 59.68 8.97 27.48
N ASP A 136 59.37 10.26 27.26
CA ASP A 136 58.03 10.72 26.87
C ASP A 136 57.87 10.68 25.35
N LEU A 137 56.93 9.86 24.89
CA LEU A 137 56.66 9.60 23.48
C LEU A 137 55.33 10.22 23.01
N ARG A 138 54.59 10.92 23.89
CA ARG A 138 53.26 11.52 23.60
C ARG A 138 53.29 12.41 22.35
N SER A 139 54.31 13.27 22.26
CA SER A 139 54.48 14.19 21.13
C SER A 139 54.83 13.48 19.83
N PHE A 140 55.52 12.33 19.88
CA PHE A 140 55.82 11.51 18.71
C PHE A 140 54.57 10.78 18.21
N ILE A 141 53.87 10.07 19.12
CA ILE A 141 52.62 9.37 18.84
C ILE A 141 51.57 10.33 18.25
N LYS A 142 51.44 11.54 18.81
CA LYS A 142 50.49 12.56 18.34
C LYS A 142 50.88 13.16 16.98
N ASN A 143 52.17 13.37 16.71
CA ASN A 143 52.67 14.01 15.48
C ASN A 143 53.15 12.98 14.45
N CYS A 144 52.48 11.83 14.40
CA CYS A 144 52.81 10.64 13.62
C CYS A 144 53.04 10.86 12.09
N GLY A 145 52.61 12.00 11.53
CA GLY A 145 52.90 12.38 10.13
C GLY A 145 54.31 12.95 9.87
N ASN A 146 55.09 13.28 10.90
CA ASN A 146 56.38 14.00 10.74
C ASN A 146 57.65 13.11 10.81
N GLY A 147 57.52 11.78 10.83
CA GLY A 147 58.67 10.88 10.75
C GLY A 147 58.32 9.42 11.09
N SER A 148 58.98 8.47 10.41
CA SER A 148 58.77 7.03 10.65
C SER A 148 59.25 6.56 12.02
N ASN A 149 60.32 7.18 12.51
CA ASN A 149 61.04 6.78 13.72
C ASN A 149 61.29 8.01 14.61
N LYS A 150 61.19 7.85 15.93
CA LYS A 150 61.79 8.78 16.89
C LYS A 150 63.11 8.21 17.38
N VAL A 151 64.20 8.92 17.07
CA VAL A 151 65.56 8.57 17.47
C VAL A 151 65.97 9.37 18.70
N TYR A 152 66.73 8.71 19.58
CA TYR A 152 67.49 9.29 20.69
C TYR A 152 68.95 8.81 20.58
N LYS A 153 69.92 9.72 20.70
CA LYS A 153 71.36 9.43 20.64
C LYS A 153 71.98 9.59 22.03
N LEU A 154 71.89 8.54 22.83
CA LEU A 154 72.44 8.52 24.18
C LEU A 154 73.97 8.67 24.12
N PHE A 155 74.54 9.48 25.00
CA PHE A 155 75.99 9.59 25.17
C PHE A 155 76.36 9.39 26.64
N ILE A 156 77.31 8.49 26.89
CA ILE A 156 77.94 8.33 28.21
C ILE A 156 79.34 8.93 28.19
N VAL A 157 79.61 9.79 29.16
CA VAL A 157 80.90 10.44 29.41
C VAL A 157 81.42 9.99 30.78
N THR A 158 82.65 9.48 30.83
CA THR A 158 83.23 8.90 32.06
C THR A 158 84.37 9.79 32.60
N ASP A 159 84.80 9.55 33.84
CA ASP A 159 86.04 10.15 34.37
C ASP A 159 87.34 9.47 33.86
N CYS A 160 87.21 8.50 32.95
CA CYS A 160 88.29 7.79 32.27
C CYS A 160 88.63 8.46 30.90
N PRO A 161 89.85 8.99 30.69
CA PRO A 161 90.19 9.73 29.48
C PRO A 161 90.05 8.92 28.18
N GLY A 162 89.09 9.31 27.35
CA GLY A 162 88.80 8.67 26.04
C GLY A 162 87.74 7.57 26.09
N ASP A 163 87.24 7.20 27.26
CA ASP A 163 86.31 6.08 27.50
C ASP A 163 84.82 6.50 27.41
N ASN A 164 84.45 7.14 26.30
CA ASN A 164 83.10 7.67 26.06
C ASN A 164 82.40 6.91 24.92
N LYS A 165 81.13 6.51 25.09
CA LYS A 165 80.35 5.75 24.09
C LYS A 165 79.06 6.49 23.71
N GLY A 166 78.75 6.50 22.42
CA GLY A 166 77.44 6.92 21.89
C GLY A 166 76.59 5.70 21.49
N VAL A 167 75.30 5.72 21.77
CA VAL A 167 74.36 4.61 21.49
C VAL A 167 73.05 5.17 20.94
N GLN A 168 72.62 4.67 19.77
CA GLN A 168 71.37 5.13 19.14
C GLN A 168 70.18 4.24 19.52
N LEU A 169 69.23 4.80 20.25
CA LEU A 169 67.90 4.23 20.51
C LEU A 169 66.91 4.71 19.44
N THR A 170 66.09 3.79 18.92
CA THR A 170 65.11 4.08 17.87
C THR A 170 63.73 3.52 18.22
N PHE A 171 62.73 4.39 18.40
CA PHE A 171 61.33 4.02 18.52
C PHE A 171 60.62 4.09 17.16
N LYS A 172 59.84 3.07 16.82
CA LYS A 172 59.02 2.96 15.60
C LYS A 172 57.55 2.77 15.97
N LEU A 173 56.65 3.50 15.33
CA LEU A 173 55.22 3.41 15.62
C LEU A 173 54.54 2.33 14.76
N LYS A 174 53.81 1.42 15.41
CA LYS A 174 52.93 0.46 14.74
C LYS A 174 51.78 1.22 14.04
N PRO A 175 51.38 0.86 12.80
CA PRO A 175 50.29 1.53 12.11
C PRO A 175 48.97 1.44 12.89
N ARG A 176 48.22 2.54 12.89
CA ARG A 176 46.77 2.58 13.04
C ARG A 176 46.17 2.69 11.64
N ALA A 177 45.43 1.67 11.20
CA ALA A 177 44.71 1.73 9.94
C ALA A 177 43.54 2.72 10.07
N ASP A 178 43.42 3.67 9.14
CA ASP A 178 42.28 4.59 9.06
C ASP A 178 41.99 5.00 7.61
N PHE A 179 40.74 5.29 7.29
CA PHE A 179 40.32 5.83 6.01
C PHE A 179 38.98 6.55 6.11
N LYS A 180 38.76 7.46 5.14
CA LYS A 180 37.50 8.12 4.87
C LYS A 180 36.97 7.70 3.50
N VAL A 181 35.65 7.56 3.42
CA VAL A 181 34.90 7.24 2.21
C VAL A 181 33.77 8.27 2.07
N PRO A 182 33.51 8.82 0.85
CA PRO A 182 32.35 9.65 0.59
C PRO A 182 31.06 8.81 0.45
N ASP A 183 29.94 9.45 0.17
CA ASP A 183 28.73 8.72 -0.23
C ASP A 183 28.99 7.87 -1.49
N ALA A 184 28.59 6.60 -1.43
CA ALA A 184 28.78 5.64 -2.50
C ALA A 184 27.48 5.47 -3.31
N CYS A 185 27.59 5.63 -4.63
CA CYS A 185 26.47 5.56 -5.55
C CYS A 185 26.55 4.31 -6.43
N ARG A 186 25.42 3.63 -6.64
CA ARG A 186 25.34 2.38 -7.41
C ARG A 186 25.96 2.55 -8.80
N SER A 187 26.91 1.65 -9.13
CA SER A 187 27.63 1.63 -10.41
C SER A 187 28.46 2.89 -10.73
N GLN A 188 28.83 3.68 -9.73
CA GLN A 188 29.81 4.78 -9.84
C GLN A 188 31.08 4.45 -9.06
N ALA A 189 32.22 5.04 -9.47
CA ALA A 189 33.50 4.84 -8.81
C ALA A 189 33.61 5.68 -7.53
N VAL A 190 33.86 5.00 -6.40
CA VAL A 190 34.00 5.58 -5.06
C VAL A 190 35.49 5.70 -4.74
N TYR A 191 35.94 6.89 -4.35
CA TYR A 191 37.35 7.16 -4.04
C TYR A 191 37.60 7.07 -2.53
N PHE A 192 38.52 6.19 -2.12
CA PHE A 192 38.85 5.93 -0.73
C PHE A 192 40.09 6.73 -0.32
N GLN A 193 39.94 7.59 0.69
CA GLN A 193 41.02 8.43 1.21
C GLN A 193 41.65 7.75 2.42
N ASN A 194 42.87 7.25 2.28
CA ASN A 194 43.61 6.64 3.38
C ASN A 194 44.08 7.72 4.38
N GLN A 195 43.88 7.44 5.66
CA GLN A 195 44.24 8.31 6.79
C GLN A 195 45.03 7.53 7.86
N SER A 196 45.53 6.34 7.51
CA SER A 196 46.34 5.49 8.38
C SER A 196 47.60 6.22 8.84
N CYS A 197 48.14 5.84 9.99
CA CYS A 197 49.34 6.51 10.52
C CYS A 197 50.22 5.55 11.36
N PRO A 198 51.55 5.53 11.17
CA PRO A 198 52.28 6.28 10.15
C PRO A 198 52.08 5.69 8.75
N ILE A 199 52.40 6.47 7.73
CA ILE A 199 52.59 5.98 6.35
C ILE A 199 54.07 6.16 6.05
N THR A 200 54.78 5.03 5.96
CA THR A 200 56.23 4.96 5.75
C THR A 200 56.54 4.17 4.48
N ASN A 201 57.79 4.23 4.01
CA ASN A 201 58.23 3.45 2.86
C ASN A 201 58.20 1.92 3.10
N ASP A 202 58.12 1.47 4.36
CA ASP A 202 57.88 0.08 4.77
C ASP A 202 56.42 -0.20 5.18
N THR A 203 55.47 0.71 4.90
CA THR A 203 54.04 0.48 5.16
C THR A 203 53.33 -0.07 3.92
N GLU A 204 52.94 -1.33 3.97
CA GLU A 204 52.08 -1.98 2.97
C GLU A 204 50.60 -1.82 3.30
N PHE A 205 49.75 -1.75 2.27
CA PHE A 205 48.30 -1.63 2.38
C PHE A 205 47.59 -2.79 1.68
N ALA A 206 46.53 -3.30 2.30
CA ALA A 206 45.61 -4.26 1.70
C ALA A 206 44.17 -3.83 1.97
N TRP A 207 43.44 -3.51 0.90
CA TRP A 207 42.02 -3.24 0.89
C TRP A 207 41.25 -4.49 0.51
N ASP A 208 40.20 -4.79 1.25
CA ASP A 208 39.16 -5.77 0.93
C ASP A 208 37.84 -4.99 0.88
N PHE A 209 37.17 -4.99 -0.27
CA PHE A 209 35.94 -4.21 -0.47
C PHE A 209 34.68 -4.95 0.00
N GLY A 210 34.80 -6.20 0.47
CA GLY A 210 33.67 -7.00 0.95
C GLY A 210 32.78 -7.60 -0.15
N ASP A 211 33.09 -7.36 -1.42
CA ASP A 211 32.42 -7.92 -2.60
C ASP A 211 33.21 -9.06 -3.28
N GLY A 212 34.36 -9.43 -2.70
CA GLY A 212 35.32 -10.38 -3.26
C GLY A 212 36.49 -9.74 -4.03
N THR A 213 36.50 -8.42 -4.20
CA THR A 213 37.61 -7.67 -4.82
C THR A 213 38.49 -6.96 -3.79
N ASN A 214 39.72 -6.65 -4.18
CA ASN A 214 40.77 -6.12 -3.31
C ASN A 214 41.69 -5.14 -4.04
N SER A 215 42.52 -4.41 -3.29
CA SER A 215 43.53 -3.48 -3.84
C SER A 215 44.70 -3.30 -2.88
N THR A 216 45.89 -2.98 -3.39
CA THR A 216 47.08 -2.62 -2.61
C THR A 216 47.47 -1.14 -2.73
N ASN A 217 46.72 -0.35 -3.49
CA ASN A 217 47.01 1.07 -3.69
C ASN A 217 46.85 1.86 -2.38
N VAL A 218 47.70 2.87 -2.17
CA VAL A 218 47.66 3.73 -0.97
C VAL A 218 46.29 4.40 -0.79
N SER A 219 45.61 4.79 -1.87
CA SER A 219 44.23 5.30 -1.85
C SER A 219 43.53 4.90 -3.16
N PRO A 220 42.72 3.84 -3.18
CA PRO A 220 42.11 3.28 -4.39
C PRO A 220 40.80 3.99 -4.76
N SER A 221 40.35 3.74 -5.98
CA SER A 221 38.95 3.89 -6.38
C SER A 221 38.33 2.52 -6.66
N HIS A 222 37.06 2.33 -6.31
CA HIS A 222 36.33 1.07 -6.52
C HIS A 222 34.88 1.28 -6.93
N THR A 223 34.32 0.37 -7.73
CA THR A 223 32.94 0.42 -8.21
C THR A 223 32.18 -0.82 -7.74
N PHE A 224 31.30 -0.64 -6.75
CA PHE A 224 30.58 -1.75 -6.13
C PHE A 224 29.54 -2.40 -7.07
N PRO A 225 29.40 -3.74 -7.05
CA PRO A 225 28.33 -4.43 -7.76
C PRO A 225 26.95 -4.09 -7.18
N THR A 226 25.90 -4.38 -7.96
CA THR A 226 24.51 -4.00 -7.62
C THR A 226 23.80 -4.98 -6.68
N THR A 227 24.51 -6.02 -6.21
CA THR A 227 23.94 -7.21 -5.54
C THR A 227 23.60 -7.01 -4.07
N GLN A 228 24.19 -6.01 -3.40
CA GLN A 228 23.95 -5.70 -2.00
C GLN A 228 23.68 -4.20 -1.80
N SER A 229 23.02 -3.86 -0.69
CA SER A 229 22.71 -2.48 -0.26
C SER A 229 23.87 -1.79 0.45
N ASN A 230 24.85 -2.56 0.93
CA ASN A 230 25.97 -2.10 1.73
C ASN A 230 27.11 -3.12 1.66
N TYR A 231 28.35 -2.64 1.66
CA TYR A 231 29.56 -3.46 1.65
C TYR A 231 30.47 -3.08 2.81
N THR A 232 31.06 -4.09 3.48
CA THR A 232 32.00 -3.86 4.58
C THR A 232 33.40 -3.71 4.02
N VAL A 233 33.82 -2.47 3.79
CA VAL A 233 35.19 -2.18 3.31
C VAL A 233 36.15 -2.26 4.49
N LYS A 234 37.26 -2.94 4.28
CA LYS A 234 38.30 -3.23 5.27
C LYS A 234 39.65 -2.77 4.73
N LEU A 235 40.29 -1.84 5.43
CA LEU A 235 41.67 -1.45 5.20
C LEU A 235 42.57 -2.12 6.25
N THR A 236 43.57 -2.85 5.79
CA THR A 236 44.66 -3.38 6.58
C THR A 236 45.95 -2.64 6.22
N ALA A 237 46.71 -2.21 7.23
CA ALA A 237 48.01 -1.55 7.09
C ALA A 237 49.06 -2.29 7.92
N THR A 238 50.24 -2.55 7.34
CA THR A 238 51.31 -3.36 7.94
C THR A 238 52.66 -2.68 7.75
N ASN A 239 53.48 -2.58 8.79
CA ASN A 239 54.90 -2.21 8.66
C ASN A 239 55.79 -3.15 9.49
N SER A 240 57.08 -2.82 9.64
CA SER A 240 58.02 -3.60 10.47
C SER A 240 57.62 -3.79 11.95
N CYS A 241 56.65 -3.03 12.48
CA CYS A 241 56.04 -3.17 13.80
C CYS A 241 54.68 -3.90 13.79
N GLY A 242 54.31 -4.52 12.68
CA GLY A 242 53.15 -5.38 12.53
C GLY A 242 51.91 -4.67 11.98
N THR A 243 50.77 -5.35 12.11
CA THR A 243 49.54 -5.05 11.35
C THR A 243 48.43 -4.42 12.19
N SER A 244 47.65 -3.54 11.56
CA SER A 244 46.40 -2.97 12.07
C SER A 244 45.33 -2.98 10.98
N THR A 245 44.05 -2.91 11.37
CA THR A 245 42.92 -3.01 10.45
C THR A 245 41.73 -2.18 10.93
N LYS A 246 41.09 -1.47 10.00
CA LYS A 246 39.81 -0.76 10.21
C LYS A 246 38.79 -1.25 9.19
N SER A 247 37.55 -1.44 9.64
CA SER A 247 36.42 -1.79 8.77
C SER A 247 35.31 -0.75 8.89
N VAL A 248 34.66 -0.42 7.77
CA VAL A 248 33.55 0.53 7.68
C VAL A 248 32.47 -0.04 6.75
N SER A 249 31.21 -0.06 7.18
CA SER A 249 30.07 -0.40 6.32
C SER A 249 29.73 0.78 5.42
N VAL A 250 29.91 0.62 4.11
CA VAL A 250 29.63 1.61 3.07
C VAL A 250 28.26 1.32 2.45
N PRO A 251 27.22 2.15 2.69
CA PRO A 251 25.92 1.98 2.05
C PRO A 251 25.97 2.43 0.59
N ILE A 252 25.37 1.66 -0.32
CA ILE A 252 25.33 1.96 -1.77
C ILE A 252 23.97 2.56 -2.10
N LYS A 253 23.94 3.88 -2.25
CA LYS A 253 22.73 4.67 -2.59
C LYS A 253 22.32 4.44 -4.05
N SER A 254 21.02 4.34 -4.30
CA SER A 254 20.44 4.27 -5.65
C SER A 254 20.37 5.64 -6.34
N THR A 255 20.17 5.66 -7.65
CA THR A 255 19.43 6.77 -8.28
C THR A 255 17.97 6.71 -7.84
N PRO A 256 17.29 7.86 -7.64
CA PRO A 256 15.96 7.87 -7.04
C PRO A 256 14.89 7.36 -8.01
N VAL A 257 13.76 6.93 -7.48
CA VAL A 257 12.60 6.50 -8.27
C VAL A 257 11.49 7.54 -8.12
N ALA A 258 11.19 8.27 -9.19
CA ALA A 258 10.09 9.23 -9.19
C ALA A 258 8.73 8.52 -9.11
N SER A 259 7.92 8.94 -8.15
CA SER A 259 6.55 8.50 -7.94
C SER A 259 5.75 9.69 -7.39
N TYR A 260 4.49 9.83 -7.80
CA TYR A 260 3.60 10.81 -7.19
C TYR A 260 2.15 10.36 -7.10
N THR A 261 1.44 10.89 -6.11
CA THR A 261 -0.02 10.82 -6.03
C THR A 261 -0.64 12.16 -6.42
N THR A 262 -1.94 12.14 -6.75
CA THR A 262 -2.69 13.33 -7.13
C THR A 262 -4.01 13.41 -6.38
N SER A 263 -4.53 14.63 -6.21
CA SER A 263 -5.89 14.88 -5.71
C SER A 263 -6.45 16.21 -6.25
N GLY A 264 -7.77 16.31 -6.38
CA GLY A 264 -8.45 17.46 -7.03
C GLY A 264 -8.99 17.18 -8.44
N TYR A 265 -9.11 15.90 -8.83
CA TYR A 265 -9.70 15.45 -10.09
C TYR A 265 -10.92 14.54 -9.85
N THR A 266 -11.74 14.34 -10.88
CA THR A 266 -12.77 13.31 -10.98
C THR A 266 -12.30 12.17 -11.90
N LEU A 267 -12.82 10.96 -11.69
CA LEU A 267 -12.54 9.81 -12.55
C LEU A 267 -13.69 9.64 -13.56
N PHE A 268 -13.35 9.57 -14.85
CA PHE A 268 -14.32 9.29 -15.91
C PHE A 268 -13.71 8.30 -16.91
N ASN A 269 -14.27 7.09 -17.02
CA ASN A 269 -13.76 6.02 -17.88
C ASN A 269 -12.23 5.77 -17.77
N GLN A 270 -11.73 5.79 -16.53
CA GLN A 270 -10.29 5.68 -16.18
C GLN A 270 -9.42 6.91 -16.50
N ASP A 271 -9.90 7.90 -17.25
CA ASP A 271 -9.26 9.22 -17.36
C ASP A 271 -9.35 9.98 -16.03
N THR A 272 -8.32 10.78 -15.72
CA THR A 272 -8.38 11.81 -14.67
C THR A 272 -8.79 13.15 -15.28
N VAL A 273 -9.93 13.67 -14.84
CA VAL A 273 -10.53 14.91 -15.35
C VAL A 273 -10.53 15.97 -14.25
N VAL A 274 -9.84 17.07 -14.46
CA VAL A 274 -9.76 18.22 -13.56
C VAL A 274 -10.79 19.25 -14.02
N CYS A 275 -11.72 19.59 -13.14
CA CYS A 275 -12.91 20.35 -13.48
C CYS A 275 -12.86 21.78 -12.94
N LEU A 276 -13.20 22.75 -13.78
CA LEU A 276 -13.22 24.16 -13.38
C LEU A 276 -14.48 24.45 -12.52
N PRO A 277 -14.54 25.57 -11.76
CA PRO A 277 -14.73 26.89 -12.38
C PRO A 277 -13.60 27.85 -11.98
N ASN A 278 -12.97 28.49 -12.96
CA ASN A 278 -11.76 29.30 -12.79
C ASN A 278 -10.52 28.49 -12.34
N GLY A 279 -10.20 27.40 -13.05
CA GLY A 279 -8.82 26.88 -13.09
C GLY A 279 -8.47 25.68 -12.22
N GLY A 280 -9.44 24.96 -11.64
CA GLY A 280 -9.34 23.51 -11.33
C GLY A 280 -8.04 23.08 -10.65
N THR A 281 -7.96 23.24 -9.33
CA THR A 281 -6.70 22.99 -8.61
C THR A 281 -6.39 21.49 -8.50
N LEU A 282 -5.29 21.07 -9.14
CA LEU A 282 -4.70 19.75 -8.96
C LEU A 282 -3.55 19.83 -7.94
N THR A 283 -3.62 19.00 -6.90
CA THR A 283 -2.51 18.80 -5.95
C THR A 283 -1.69 17.60 -6.41
N LEU A 284 -0.37 17.79 -6.52
CA LEU A 284 0.63 16.79 -6.84
C LEU A 284 1.47 16.53 -5.58
N ASP A 285 1.62 15.28 -5.17
CA ASP A 285 2.42 14.90 -4.00
C ASP A 285 3.49 13.89 -4.41
N GLY A 286 4.73 14.35 -4.49
CA GLY A 286 5.90 13.57 -4.87
C GLY A 286 6.57 12.82 -3.72
N THR A 287 6.11 12.99 -2.47
CA THR A 287 6.72 12.40 -1.26
C THR A 287 6.60 10.87 -1.18
N VAL A 288 5.96 10.25 -2.16
CA VAL A 288 5.90 8.80 -2.38
C VAL A 288 6.99 8.29 -3.34
N SER A 289 7.91 9.15 -3.76
CA SER A 289 9.17 8.77 -4.43
C SER A 289 10.07 7.97 -3.49
N LEU A 290 11.16 7.41 -4.04
CA LEU A 290 12.15 6.65 -3.26
C LEU A 290 13.58 7.15 -3.50
N ASP A 291 14.39 7.10 -2.44
CA ASP A 291 15.80 7.50 -2.37
C ASP A 291 16.10 8.98 -2.74
N GLU A 292 15.10 9.87 -2.77
CA GLU A 292 15.25 11.26 -3.21
C GLU A 292 15.60 12.26 -2.10
N SER A 293 16.16 13.43 -2.50
CA SER A 293 16.34 14.59 -1.63
C SER A 293 15.82 15.91 -2.21
N ARG A 294 15.49 15.94 -3.51
CA ARG A 294 15.02 17.12 -4.27
C ARG A 294 14.04 16.68 -5.37
N TYR A 295 13.09 17.55 -5.72
CA TYR A 295 12.06 17.29 -6.73
C TYR A 295 12.19 18.26 -7.90
N ARG A 296 11.71 17.86 -9.09
CA ARG A 296 11.53 18.72 -10.26
C ARG A 296 10.25 18.35 -11.00
N TRP A 297 9.26 19.23 -10.93
CA TRP A 297 8.03 19.18 -11.71
C TRP A 297 8.21 19.97 -13.01
N THR A 298 7.83 19.37 -14.14
CA THR A 298 7.60 20.09 -15.40
C THR A 298 6.21 19.75 -15.92
N ILE A 299 5.51 20.76 -16.44
CA ILE A 299 4.11 20.67 -16.88
C ILE A 299 4.01 21.34 -18.25
N SER A 300 3.30 20.71 -19.18
CA SER A 300 3.06 21.21 -20.54
C SER A 300 1.60 20.94 -20.95
N PRO A 301 0.87 21.87 -21.58
CA PRO A 301 1.29 23.23 -21.95
C PRO A 301 1.51 24.17 -20.75
N SER A 302 2.04 25.37 -21.00
CA SER A 302 2.47 26.33 -19.96
C SER A 302 1.34 27.16 -19.34
N SER A 303 0.07 26.91 -19.70
CA SER A 303 -1.10 27.61 -19.17
C SER A 303 -1.53 27.10 -17.80
N TYR A 304 -0.63 27.27 -16.83
CA TYR A 304 -0.84 26.95 -15.42
C TYR A 304 -0.03 27.91 -14.53
N LYS A 305 -0.35 27.93 -13.25
CA LYS A 305 0.44 28.58 -12.21
C LYS A 305 0.51 27.72 -10.96
N PHE A 306 1.64 27.76 -10.26
CA PHE A 306 1.73 27.20 -8.92
C PHE A 306 1.03 28.14 -7.91
N ILE A 307 0.35 27.57 -6.92
CA ILE A 307 -0.39 28.31 -5.89
C ILE A 307 0.00 27.85 -4.48
N GLN A 308 -0.52 28.55 -3.46
CA GLN A 308 -0.25 28.29 -2.03
C GLN A 308 1.26 28.21 -1.71
N ASN A 309 2.05 29.11 -2.32
CA ASN A 309 3.52 29.23 -2.19
C ASN A 309 4.31 27.97 -2.58
N THR A 310 3.72 27.07 -3.37
CA THR A 310 4.43 25.92 -3.96
C THR A 310 5.15 26.30 -5.26
N SER A 311 6.07 25.45 -5.72
CA SER A 311 6.91 25.67 -6.90
C SER A 311 7.23 24.36 -7.63
N SER A 312 7.90 24.46 -8.77
CA SER A 312 8.43 23.29 -9.51
C SER A 312 9.48 22.46 -8.74
N SER A 313 9.92 22.87 -7.56
CA SER A 313 10.84 22.11 -6.70
C SER A 313 10.23 21.69 -5.35
N SER A 314 8.96 21.99 -5.10
CA SER A 314 8.29 21.60 -3.85
C SER A 314 7.99 20.09 -3.81
N PRO A 315 8.05 19.42 -2.63
CA PRO A 315 7.66 18.02 -2.47
C PRO A 315 6.17 17.80 -2.75
N ILE A 316 5.34 18.74 -2.28
CA ILE A 316 3.91 18.81 -2.54
C ILE A 316 3.65 20.13 -3.26
N THR A 317 3.00 20.06 -4.42
CA THR A 317 2.84 21.16 -5.35
C THR A 317 1.37 21.32 -5.73
N LYS A 318 0.86 22.55 -5.76
CA LYS A 318 -0.53 22.82 -6.17
C LYS A 318 -0.55 23.65 -7.44
N VAL A 319 -1.20 23.10 -8.45
CA VAL A 319 -1.29 23.64 -9.80
C VAL A 319 -2.70 24.15 -10.02
N GLN A 320 -2.85 25.42 -10.37
CA GLN A 320 -4.08 25.97 -10.93
C GLN A 320 -3.86 26.14 -12.43
N PHE A 321 -4.61 25.40 -13.24
CA PHE A 321 -4.60 25.56 -14.71
C PHE A 321 -5.34 26.84 -15.10
N THR A 322 -5.08 27.37 -16.30
CA THR A 322 -5.76 28.59 -16.79
C THR A 322 -6.52 28.37 -18.09
N GLU A 323 -6.36 27.21 -18.74
CA GLU A 323 -7.00 26.83 -20.00
C GLU A 323 -7.49 25.38 -19.91
N THR A 324 -8.35 24.98 -20.83
CA THR A 324 -8.77 23.58 -21.01
C THR A 324 -7.83 22.86 -21.99
N GLY A 325 -7.60 21.57 -21.76
CA GLY A 325 -6.67 20.80 -22.59
C GLY A 325 -6.14 19.53 -21.93
N GLU A 326 -5.18 18.88 -22.58
CA GLU A 326 -4.46 17.73 -22.04
C GLU A 326 -3.09 18.18 -21.51
N TYR A 327 -2.93 18.15 -20.19
CA TYR A 327 -1.69 18.52 -19.52
C TYR A 327 -0.85 17.29 -19.23
N THR A 328 0.37 17.29 -19.76
CA THR A 328 1.40 16.30 -19.45
C THR A 328 2.20 16.80 -18.25
N ILE A 329 2.09 16.09 -17.12
CA ILE A 329 2.80 16.40 -15.87
C ILE A 329 3.92 15.38 -15.70
N THR A 330 5.15 15.88 -15.59
CA THR A 330 6.36 15.08 -15.41
C THR A 330 6.99 15.38 -14.05
N LEU A 331 7.31 14.33 -13.29
CA LEU A 331 8.17 14.41 -12.12
C LEU A 331 9.53 13.79 -12.43
N THR A 332 10.59 14.50 -12.09
CA THR A 332 11.93 13.94 -11.90
C THR A 332 12.31 14.08 -10.43
N ALA A 333 12.63 12.98 -9.77
CA ALA A 333 13.22 12.97 -8.46
C ALA A 333 14.75 13.08 -8.58
N LEU A 334 15.42 13.71 -7.61
CA LEU A 334 16.86 13.90 -7.63
C LEU A 334 17.44 13.61 -6.25
N ASN A 335 18.60 12.98 -6.21
CA ASN A 335 19.46 12.90 -5.04
C ASN A 335 20.90 13.24 -5.45
N ASP A 336 21.88 12.89 -4.63
CA ASP A 336 23.29 13.19 -4.88
C ASP A 336 24.00 12.12 -5.75
N CYS A 337 23.33 11.00 -6.02
CA CYS A 337 23.74 10.00 -7.01
C CYS A 337 23.21 10.25 -8.42
N GLY A 338 22.16 11.07 -8.57
CA GLY A 338 21.67 11.52 -9.87
C GLY A 338 20.17 11.85 -9.92
N THR A 339 19.65 11.85 -11.15
CA THR A 339 18.23 12.04 -11.47
C THR A 339 17.53 10.71 -11.71
N SER A 340 16.26 10.61 -11.32
CA SER A 340 15.39 9.51 -11.71
C SER A 340 15.14 9.48 -13.22
N ALA A 341 14.61 8.37 -13.73
CA ALA A 341 13.81 8.43 -14.95
C ALA A 341 12.60 9.38 -14.73
N PRO A 342 12.15 10.13 -15.76
CA PRO A 342 10.96 10.97 -15.63
C PRO A 342 9.69 10.12 -15.52
N LEU A 343 8.92 10.31 -14.45
CA LEU A 343 7.55 9.78 -14.37
C LEU A 343 6.60 10.77 -15.05
N ILE A 344 5.96 10.33 -16.13
CA ILE A 344 5.08 11.16 -16.97
C ILE A 344 3.64 10.64 -16.84
N CYS A 345 2.71 11.52 -16.44
CA CYS A 345 1.27 11.23 -16.45
C CYS A 345 0.52 12.32 -17.23
N LYS A 346 -0.63 11.97 -17.78
CA LYS A 346 -1.53 12.89 -18.48
C LYS A 346 -2.77 13.16 -17.64
N HIS A 347 -3.16 14.42 -17.56
CA HIS A 347 -4.37 14.89 -16.87
C HIS A 347 -5.17 15.75 -17.84
N ARG A 348 -6.48 15.53 -17.93
CA ARG A 348 -7.36 16.33 -18.78
C ARG A 348 -8.00 17.44 -17.96
N VAL A 349 -7.96 18.67 -18.44
CA VAL A 349 -8.61 19.83 -17.82
C VAL A 349 -9.82 20.20 -18.67
N GLU A 350 -11.02 20.12 -18.09
CA GLU A 350 -12.29 20.44 -18.76
C GLU A 350 -13.03 21.55 -18.01
N ASP A 351 -13.69 22.42 -18.78
CA ASP A 351 -14.55 23.46 -18.25
C ASP A 351 -15.77 22.89 -17.55
N LEU A 352 -16.33 23.66 -16.62
CA LEU A 352 -17.59 23.30 -16.00
C LEU A 352 -18.72 23.44 -17.04
N PRO A 353 -19.61 22.44 -17.22
CA PRO A 353 -20.73 22.56 -18.15
C PRO A 353 -21.69 23.68 -17.72
N GLU A 354 -21.67 24.81 -18.42
CA GLU A 354 -22.55 25.95 -18.19
C GLU A 354 -23.88 25.77 -18.95
N VAL A 355 -24.95 25.49 -18.22
CA VAL A 355 -26.32 25.42 -18.78
C VAL A 355 -26.95 26.81 -18.73
N LYS A 356 -27.26 27.38 -19.89
CA LYS A 356 -27.92 28.67 -20.00
C LYS A 356 -29.42 28.47 -20.09
N LEU A 357 -30.15 29.24 -19.31
CA LEU A 357 -31.60 29.30 -19.30
C LEU A 357 -31.99 30.76 -19.05
N ALA A 358 -32.64 31.37 -20.03
CA ALA A 358 -33.16 32.72 -19.88
C ALA A 358 -34.37 32.69 -18.93
N THR A 359 -34.35 33.54 -17.90
CA THR A 359 -35.45 33.67 -16.92
C THR A 359 -36.67 34.29 -17.57
N GLN A 360 -37.83 33.65 -17.44
CA GLN A 360 -39.12 34.14 -17.88
C GLN A 360 -39.77 34.97 -16.76
N PRO A 361 -40.08 36.26 -16.98
CA PRO A 361 -40.89 37.02 -16.04
C PRO A 361 -42.32 36.47 -15.91
N ASP A 362 -42.92 36.66 -14.73
CA ASP A 362 -44.35 36.40 -14.50
C ASP A 362 -45.23 37.14 -15.52
N ALA A 363 -46.27 36.47 -16.00
CA ALA A 363 -47.16 36.97 -17.05
C ALA A 363 -48.64 36.89 -16.65
N CYS A 364 -49.47 37.64 -17.37
CA CYS A 364 -50.86 37.92 -16.94
C CYS A 364 -51.90 37.43 -17.95
N GLU A 365 -51.46 37.07 -19.14
CA GLU A 365 -52.25 36.51 -20.24
C GLU A 365 -51.49 35.28 -20.75
N PRO A 366 -52.16 34.32 -21.44
CA PRO A 366 -51.49 33.13 -21.96
C PRO A 366 -50.29 33.48 -22.86
N ILE A 367 -49.08 33.09 -22.46
CA ILE A 367 -47.86 33.29 -23.25
C ILE A 367 -47.48 32.00 -23.98
N SER A 368 -46.75 32.13 -25.09
CA SER A 368 -46.07 30.98 -25.72
C SER A 368 -44.59 31.03 -25.32
N TYR A 369 -44.19 30.19 -24.38
CA TYR A 369 -42.80 30.12 -23.93
C TYR A 369 -41.96 29.40 -24.99
N SER A 370 -40.92 30.06 -25.48
CA SER A 370 -39.99 29.50 -26.46
C SER A 370 -38.57 29.45 -25.89
N LEU A 371 -37.88 28.34 -26.11
CA LEU A 371 -36.53 28.13 -25.59
C LEU A 371 -35.51 28.87 -26.46
N THR A 372 -35.17 30.10 -26.09
CA THR A 372 -34.20 30.95 -26.78
C THR A 372 -32.76 30.59 -26.40
N THR A 373 -31.90 30.44 -27.40
CA THR A 373 -30.45 30.14 -27.26
C THR A 373 -30.11 28.99 -26.27
N PRO A 374 -30.64 27.76 -26.46
CA PRO A 374 -30.31 26.61 -25.61
C PRO A 374 -28.83 26.22 -25.69
N THR A 375 -28.25 25.80 -24.57
CA THR A 375 -26.89 25.22 -24.51
C THR A 375 -26.85 23.92 -25.34
N PRO A 376 -25.93 23.77 -26.32
CA PRO A 376 -25.79 22.55 -27.09
C PRO A 376 -25.55 21.31 -26.20
N GLY A 377 -26.28 20.22 -26.48
CA GLY A 377 -26.20 18.97 -25.72
C GLY A 377 -26.95 18.97 -24.39
N ALA A 378 -27.52 20.10 -23.93
CA ALA A 378 -28.35 20.15 -22.75
C ALA A 378 -29.80 19.72 -23.06
N THR A 379 -30.41 18.94 -22.18
CA THR A 379 -31.82 18.56 -22.23
C THR A 379 -32.65 19.57 -21.45
N TYR A 380 -33.77 20.02 -22.01
CA TYR A 380 -34.67 20.98 -21.37
C TYR A 380 -36.05 20.36 -21.14
N THR A 381 -36.74 20.80 -20.10
CA THR A 381 -38.10 20.39 -19.79
C THR A 381 -38.96 21.57 -19.35
N PHE A 382 -40.25 21.49 -19.64
CA PHE A 382 -41.30 22.43 -19.25
C PHE A 382 -42.35 21.66 -18.44
N ASN A 383 -42.53 22.00 -17.16
CA ASN A 383 -43.32 21.22 -16.19
C ASN A 383 -42.94 19.71 -16.16
N GLY A 384 -41.68 19.39 -16.41
CA GLY A 384 -41.16 18.02 -16.47
C GLY A 384 -41.35 17.29 -17.80
N GLN A 385 -42.09 17.87 -18.76
CA GLN A 385 -42.19 17.34 -20.13
C GLN A 385 -41.03 17.83 -21.01
N PRO A 386 -40.47 17.04 -21.94
CA PRO A 386 -39.37 17.47 -22.80
C PRO A 386 -39.69 18.73 -23.62
N LEU A 387 -38.75 19.68 -23.68
CA LEU A 387 -38.84 20.91 -24.46
C LEU A 387 -37.69 20.95 -25.48
N ALA A 388 -38.01 21.04 -26.77
CA ALA A 388 -37.03 21.03 -27.85
C ALA A 388 -36.63 22.44 -28.30
N ALA A 389 -35.38 22.58 -28.78
CA ALA A 389 -34.87 23.83 -29.33
C ALA A 389 -35.76 24.33 -30.48
N GLY A 390 -36.12 25.62 -30.45
CA GLY A 390 -37.00 26.23 -31.46
C GLY A 390 -38.48 25.85 -31.38
N THR A 391 -38.90 25.03 -30.40
CA THR A 391 -40.33 24.79 -30.13
C THR A 391 -40.87 25.79 -29.10
N SER A 392 -42.12 26.21 -29.31
CA SER A 392 -42.86 27.07 -28.37
C SER A 392 -43.97 26.26 -27.70
N VAL A 393 -44.12 26.40 -26.39
CA VAL A 393 -45.15 25.72 -25.59
C VAL A 393 -46.03 26.77 -24.93
N ASN A 394 -47.33 26.64 -25.10
CA ASN A 394 -48.30 27.57 -24.52
C ASN A 394 -48.42 27.37 -23.01
N ALA A 395 -48.23 28.45 -22.26
CA ALA A 395 -48.42 28.56 -20.82
C ALA A 395 -49.73 29.34 -20.56
N PRO A 396 -50.90 28.66 -20.52
CA PRO A 396 -52.17 29.30 -20.17
C PRO A 396 -52.21 29.72 -18.70
N VAL A 397 -53.23 30.49 -18.33
CA VAL A 397 -53.49 30.85 -16.93
C VAL A 397 -53.59 29.60 -16.05
N SER A 398 -52.85 29.59 -14.94
CA SER A 398 -52.72 28.45 -14.03
C SER A 398 -52.63 28.90 -12.56
N THR A 399 -53.16 28.08 -11.66
CA THR A 399 -52.99 28.24 -10.20
C THR A 399 -51.68 27.66 -9.67
N ALA A 400 -51.00 26.82 -10.48
CA ALA A 400 -49.67 26.29 -10.20
C ALA A 400 -48.61 26.97 -11.10
N PRO A 401 -47.38 27.22 -10.59
CA PRO A 401 -46.32 27.82 -11.39
C PRO A 401 -45.87 26.91 -12.54
N TYR A 402 -45.34 27.53 -13.59
CA TYR A 402 -44.59 26.87 -14.64
C TYR A 402 -43.11 26.77 -14.24
N ILE A 403 -42.52 25.59 -14.43
CA ILE A 403 -41.13 25.31 -14.07
C ILE A 403 -40.39 24.86 -15.33
N VAL A 404 -39.39 25.63 -15.75
CA VAL A 404 -38.48 25.25 -16.84
C VAL A 404 -37.19 24.72 -16.21
N ARG A 405 -36.71 23.56 -16.64
CA ARG A 405 -35.43 23.00 -16.16
C ARG A 405 -34.54 22.65 -17.33
N GLY A 406 -33.32 23.18 -17.34
CA GLY A 406 -32.25 22.80 -18.25
C GLY A 406 -31.22 21.93 -17.52
N GLU A 407 -30.77 20.85 -18.17
CA GLU A 407 -29.81 19.90 -17.62
C GLU A 407 -28.72 19.56 -18.64
N LEU A 408 -27.46 19.53 -18.18
CA LEU A 408 -26.33 19.02 -18.95
C LEU A 408 -25.51 18.07 -18.09
N ASN A 409 -25.21 16.90 -18.63
CA ASN A 409 -24.31 15.91 -18.04
C ASN A 409 -22.99 15.93 -18.82
N SER A 410 -21.87 16.21 -18.14
CA SER A 410 -20.52 16.07 -18.72
C SER A 410 -19.62 15.20 -17.84
N ARG A 411 -18.35 15.02 -18.23
CA ARG A 411 -17.35 14.33 -17.40
C ARG A 411 -17.11 15.03 -16.05
N CYS A 412 -17.40 16.33 -15.98
CA CYS A 412 -17.38 17.15 -14.77
C CYS A 412 -18.71 17.14 -13.99
N GLY A 413 -19.59 16.18 -14.28
CA GLY A 413 -20.81 15.91 -13.54
C GLY A 413 -22.07 16.53 -14.14
N ARG A 414 -23.17 16.38 -13.40
CA ARG A 414 -24.51 16.87 -13.74
C ARG A 414 -24.67 18.32 -13.30
N ARG A 415 -25.07 19.20 -14.22
CA ARG A 415 -25.50 20.57 -13.90
C ARG A 415 -26.94 20.77 -14.33
N THR A 416 -27.72 21.32 -13.41
CA THR A 416 -29.15 21.62 -13.58
C THR A 416 -29.39 23.08 -13.24
N VAL A 417 -30.03 23.82 -14.15
CA VAL A 417 -30.62 25.13 -13.89
C VAL A 417 -32.13 25.02 -13.95
N ALA A 418 -32.82 25.81 -13.14
CA ALA A 418 -34.26 25.85 -13.12
C ALA A 418 -34.74 27.31 -13.02
N ASP A 419 -35.79 27.61 -13.77
CA ASP A 419 -36.54 28.85 -13.71
C ASP A 419 -37.99 28.54 -13.31
N THR A 420 -38.69 29.49 -12.71
CA THR A 420 -40.05 29.26 -12.20
C THR A 420 -40.87 30.55 -12.24
N PHE A 421 -41.91 30.55 -13.06
CA PHE A 421 -42.74 31.73 -13.34
C PHE A 421 -44.23 31.40 -13.25
N TYR A 422 -45.06 32.41 -13.01
CA TYR A 422 -46.50 32.29 -12.91
C TYR A 422 -47.18 32.89 -14.14
N VAL A 423 -48.29 32.29 -14.58
CA VAL A 423 -49.24 32.92 -15.53
C VAL A 423 -50.59 32.99 -14.86
N GLN A 424 -51.04 34.19 -14.48
CA GLN A 424 -52.28 34.40 -13.71
C GLN A 424 -53.16 35.47 -14.37
N ALA A 425 -54.44 35.15 -14.60
CA ALA A 425 -55.37 36.10 -15.22
C ALA A 425 -55.43 37.43 -14.44
N PRO A 426 -55.51 38.59 -15.12
CA PRO A 426 -55.44 39.87 -14.44
C PRO A 426 -56.78 40.12 -13.76
N GLN A 427 -56.81 40.04 -12.44
CA GLN A 427 -58.04 40.28 -11.69
C GLN A 427 -58.45 41.76 -11.83
N ALA A 428 -59.60 42.01 -12.45
CA ALA A 428 -60.08 43.34 -12.75
C ALA A 428 -60.49 44.07 -11.45
N VAL A 429 -59.58 44.88 -10.91
CA VAL A 429 -59.82 45.73 -9.74
C VAL A 429 -60.74 46.90 -10.13
N GLN A 430 -61.77 47.15 -9.33
CA GLN A 430 -62.62 48.35 -9.43
C GLN A 430 -62.96 48.90 -8.03
N ILE A 431 -62.92 50.22 -7.89
CA ILE A 431 -63.49 50.94 -6.75
C ILE A 431 -64.99 51.14 -7.07
N THR A 432 -65.85 50.40 -6.37
CA THR A 432 -67.29 50.30 -6.67
C THR A 432 -68.12 51.39 -5.98
N ALA A 433 -67.59 52.03 -4.95
CA ALA A 433 -68.16 53.23 -4.34
C ALA A 433 -67.06 54.11 -3.70
N PRO A 434 -67.21 55.45 -3.67
CA PRO A 434 -68.26 56.24 -4.32
C PRO A 434 -68.03 56.38 -5.84
N GLY A 435 -68.83 57.19 -6.53
CA GLY A 435 -68.71 57.42 -7.97
C GLY A 435 -67.39 58.09 -8.38
N ARG A 436 -66.95 57.86 -9.63
CA ARG A 436 -65.60 58.24 -10.13
C ARG A 436 -65.24 59.72 -9.97
N THR A 437 -66.24 60.61 -9.97
CA THR A 437 -66.12 62.05 -9.64
C THR A 437 -67.11 62.39 -8.53
N THR A 438 -66.68 62.31 -7.27
CA THR A 438 -67.53 62.58 -6.11
C THR A 438 -67.12 63.89 -5.45
N ALA A 439 -68.04 64.85 -5.37
CA ALA A 439 -67.86 66.09 -4.62
C ALA A 439 -68.65 66.05 -3.31
N VAL A 440 -68.02 66.44 -2.20
CA VAL A 440 -68.59 66.43 -0.85
C VAL A 440 -68.14 67.66 -0.06
N CYS A 441 -68.97 68.14 0.87
CA CYS A 441 -68.58 69.27 1.73
C CYS A 441 -67.67 68.81 2.88
N VAL A 442 -66.73 69.67 3.30
CA VAL A 442 -65.89 69.47 4.50
C VAL A 442 -66.76 69.15 5.72
N GLY A 443 -66.39 68.12 6.48
CA GLY A 443 -67.10 67.72 7.71
C GLY A 443 -68.40 66.95 7.49
N SER A 444 -68.75 66.62 6.24
CA SER A 444 -69.79 65.63 5.95
C SER A 444 -69.43 64.25 6.50
N ALA A 445 -70.45 63.41 6.75
CA ALA A 445 -70.24 62.09 7.35
C ALA A 445 -69.34 61.21 6.46
N ARG A 446 -68.35 60.55 7.09
CA ARG A 446 -67.46 59.60 6.40
C ARG A 446 -68.30 58.52 5.69
N PHE A 447 -68.02 58.29 4.42
CA PHE A 447 -68.76 57.36 3.58
C PHE A 447 -67.91 56.12 3.26
N PRO A 448 -68.53 54.94 3.04
CA PRO A 448 -67.78 53.74 2.72
C PRO A 448 -67.12 53.88 1.34
N VAL A 449 -65.84 53.55 1.28
CA VAL A 449 -65.16 53.25 0.02
C VAL A 449 -65.23 51.74 -0.15
N GLN A 450 -65.70 51.28 -1.30
CA GLN A 450 -65.89 49.86 -1.57
C GLN A 450 -65.09 49.43 -2.80
N VAL A 451 -64.62 48.20 -2.78
CA VAL A 451 -63.84 47.58 -3.86
C VAL A 451 -64.41 46.22 -4.16
N ASN A 452 -64.44 45.83 -5.42
CA ASN A 452 -64.97 44.52 -5.83
C ASN A 452 -64.11 43.34 -5.32
N LEU A 453 -62.83 43.58 -5.00
CA LEU A 453 -61.82 42.56 -4.76
C LEU A 453 -60.85 42.97 -3.62
N PRO A 454 -61.21 42.76 -2.34
CA PRO A 454 -60.42 43.19 -1.19
C PRO A 454 -59.10 42.44 -1.02
N GLY A 455 -58.09 43.10 -0.43
CA GLY A 455 -56.75 42.56 -0.16
C GLY A 455 -55.59 43.26 -0.90
N GLY A 456 -55.89 44.25 -1.75
CA GLY A 456 -54.91 45.21 -2.30
C GLY A 456 -54.60 46.39 -1.38
N THR A 457 -53.70 47.26 -1.83
CA THR A 457 -53.20 48.45 -1.11
C THR A 457 -53.83 49.76 -1.61
N TRP A 458 -53.95 50.74 -0.72
CA TRP A 458 -54.42 52.10 -1.04
C TRP A 458 -53.26 53.08 -1.22
N GLU A 459 -53.33 53.92 -2.24
CA GLU A 459 -52.34 54.95 -2.61
C GLU A 459 -53.02 56.24 -3.15
N GLY A 460 -52.22 57.21 -3.57
CA GLY A 460 -52.69 58.55 -3.96
C GLY A 460 -52.86 59.51 -2.77
N THR A 461 -53.17 60.78 -3.07
CA THR A 461 -53.28 61.86 -2.07
C THR A 461 -54.44 61.65 -1.09
N GLY A 462 -55.47 60.89 -1.47
CA GLY A 462 -56.59 60.53 -0.60
C GLY A 462 -56.26 59.50 0.49
N LYS A 463 -55.14 58.77 0.40
CA LYS A 463 -54.77 57.70 1.33
C LYS A 463 -54.78 58.13 2.80
N ALA A 464 -54.34 59.35 3.11
CA ALA A 464 -54.27 59.88 4.48
C ALA A 464 -55.64 60.11 5.14
N TYR A 465 -56.73 60.04 4.37
CA TYR A 465 -58.11 60.25 4.80
C TYR A 465 -58.92 58.95 4.80
N ILE A 466 -58.26 57.81 4.58
CA ILE A 466 -58.86 56.48 4.66
C ILE A 466 -58.81 55.95 6.09
N GLU A 467 -59.97 55.60 6.62
CA GLU A 467 -60.15 54.92 7.90
C GLU A 467 -60.64 53.48 7.67
N THR A 468 -60.05 52.51 8.36
CA THR A 468 -60.49 51.11 8.33
C THR A 468 -61.11 50.70 9.66
N GLN A 469 -62.24 50.00 9.61
CA GLN A 469 -62.89 49.39 10.77
C GLN A 469 -63.35 47.97 10.40
N GLY A 470 -62.60 46.98 10.88
CA GLY A 470 -62.71 45.61 10.38
C GLY A 470 -62.42 45.55 8.88
N ASN A 471 -63.24 44.83 8.13
CA ASN A 471 -63.12 44.72 6.67
C ASN A 471 -63.68 45.95 5.92
N ASN A 472 -64.32 46.90 6.61
CA ASN A 472 -64.93 48.06 5.98
C ASN A 472 -63.95 49.25 5.92
N VAL A 473 -63.87 49.87 4.74
CA VAL A 473 -63.03 51.02 4.44
C VAL A 473 -63.92 52.25 4.27
N PHE A 474 -63.52 53.39 4.85
CA PHE A 474 -64.25 54.66 4.78
C PHE A 474 -63.31 55.80 4.37
N PHE A 475 -63.82 56.78 3.63
CA PHE A 475 -63.12 58.06 3.39
C PHE A 475 -63.73 59.15 4.27
N ASN A 476 -62.90 59.93 4.95
CA ASN A 476 -63.33 60.96 5.89
C ASN A 476 -62.96 62.38 5.38
N PRO A 477 -63.92 63.17 4.86
CA PRO A 477 -63.67 64.47 4.23
C PRO A 477 -63.40 65.59 5.26
N ARG A 478 -62.26 65.50 5.95
CA ARG A 478 -61.89 66.40 7.07
C ARG A 478 -61.36 67.78 6.67
N THR A 479 -60.85 67.93 5.45
CA THR A 479 -60.20 69.15 4.95
C THR A 479 -60.52 69.36 3.47
N ALA A 480 -60.60 70.62 3.02
CA ALA A 480 -60.87 70.95 1.63
C ALA A 480 -59.65 70.61 0.73
N GLY A 481 -59.91 70.07 -0.47
CA GLY A 481 -58.88 69.66 -1.41
C GLY A 481 -59.37 68.70 -2.50
N GLN A 482 -58.50 68.42 -3.46
CA GLN A 482 -58.73 67.43 -4.53
C GLN A 482 -57.89 66.18 -4.23
N TYR A 483 -58.56 65.06 -3.98
CA TYR A 483 -57.93 63.83 -3.52
C TYR A 483 -58.07 62.72 -4.55
N ASN A 484 -56.94 62.29 -5.12
CA ASN A 484 -56.86 61.07 -5.92
C ASN A 484 -56.78 59.89 -4.97
N LEU A 485 -57.68 58.91 -5.10
CA LEU A 485 -57.64 57.68 -4.35
C LEU A 485 -57.42 56.51 -5.31
N ILE A 486 -56.30 55.82 -5.15
CA ILE A 486 -55.82 54.75 -6.03
C ILE A 486 -55.89 53.44 -5.25
N TYR A 487 -56.47 52.39 -5.84
CA TYR A 487 -56.44 51.03 -5.29
C TYR A 487 -55.62 50.12 -6.19
N LEU A 488 -54.63 49.44 -5.62
CA LEU A 488 -53.67 48.58 -6.32
C LEU A 488 -53.77 47.14 -5.84
N ARG A 489 -53.84 46.17 -6.75
CA ARG A 489 -53.74 44.74 -6.41
C ARG A 489 -52.98 43.97 -7.49
N GLY A 490 -52.18 42.98 -7.08
CA GLY A 490 -51.27 42.24 -7.96
C GLY A 490 -49.85 42.81 -7.99
N THR A 491 -48.96 42.11 -8.69
CA THR A 491 -47.51 42.40 -8.80
C THR A 491 -47.11 42.66 -10.25
N SER A 492 -46.04 43.45 -10.44
CA SER A 492 -45.42 43.76 -11.73
C SER A 492 -46.44 44.02 -12.87
N ALA A 493 -46.35 43.31 -14.00
CA ALA A 493 -47.24 43.47 -15.14
C ALA A 493 -48.71 43.07 -14.85
N CYS A 494 -48.94 42.30 -13.77
CA CYS A 494 -50.25 41.81 -13.38
C CYS A 494 -50.90 42.65 -12.28
N GLN A 495 -50.22 43.70 -11.82
CA GLN A 495 -50.82 44.74 -11.00
C GLN A 495 -51.93 45.42 -11.81
N ARG A 496 -53.11 45.53 -11.21
CA ARG A 496 -54.23 46.31 -11.74
C ARG A 496 -54.58 47.41 -10.75
N ALA A 497 -54.83 48.59 -11.31
CA ALA A 497 -55.12 49.81 -10.59
C ALA A 497 -56.52 50.29 -10.99
N ASP A 498 -57.27 50.79 -10.02
CA ASP A 498 -58.38 51.69 -10.30
C ASP A 498 -58.23 52.98 -9.50
N THR A 499 -58.80 54.07 -10.00
CA THR A 499 -58.64 55.41 -9.43
C THR A 499 -59.93 56.21 -9.52
N ILE A 500 -60.30 56.82 -8.40
CA ILE A 500 -61.39 57.80 -8.30
C ILE A 500 -60.85 59.14 -7.82
N ARG A 501 -61.60 60.21 -8.11
CA ARG A 501 -61.33 61.55 -7.58
C ARG A 501 -62.42 61.97 -6.61
N ILE A 502 -62.00 62.38 -5.41
CA ILE A 502 -62.86 62.91 -4.37
C ILE A 502 -62.51 64.39 -4.20
N ALA A 503 -63.44 65.26 -4.58
CA ALA A 503 -63.37 66.69 -4.32
C ALA A 503 -63.99 66.96 -2.95
N VAL A 504 -63.24 67.59 -2.05
CA VAL A 504 -63.77 68.07 -0.77
C VAL A 504 -63.82 69.59 -0.81
N GLU A 505 -65.02 70.16 -0.81
CA GLU A 505 -65.27 71.60 -0.95
C GLU A 505 -65.71 72.22 0.38
N GLY A 506 -65.26 73.44 0.68
CA GLY A 506 -65.67 74.15 1.88
C GLY A 506 -64.72 75.27 2.30
N GLY A 507 -65.23 76.16 3.14
CA GLY A 507 -64.50 77.26 3.74
C GLY A 507 -65.01 77.56 5.15
N GLN A 508 -64.65 78.71 5.71
CA GLN A 508 -65.16 79.18 6.99
C GLN A 508 -65.73 80.59 6.83
N VAL A 509 -66.83 80.86 7.54
CA VAL A 509 -67.35 82.22 7.77
C VAL A 509 -67.23 82.57 9.24
N SER A 510 -67.00 83.85 9.55
CA SER A 510 -66.89 84.33 10.93
C SER A 510 -67.75 85.55 11.19
N VAL A 511 -68.29 85.61 12.42
CA VAL A 511 -69.15 86.67 12.98
C VAL A 511 -68.89 86.77 14.49
N GLN A 512 -69.42 87.78 15.17
CA GLN A 512 -69.30 87.95 16.62
C GLN A 512 -70.67 88.14 17.29
N ASN A 513 -70.83 87.59 18.51
CA ASN A 513 -71.98 87.87 19.38
C ASN A 513 -71.80 89.22 20.09
N ILE A 514 -72.91 89.88 20.39
CA ILE A 514 -72.93 91.21 21.02
C ILE A 514 -73.87 91.15 22.23
N ALA A 515 -73.53 91.86 23.32
CA ALA A 515 -74.37 91.97 24.51
C ALA A 515 -74.68 93.43 24.79
N ALA A 516 -75.92 93.72 25.20
CA ALA A 516 -76.44 95.07 25.37
C ALA A 516 -77.45 95.14 26.52
N CYS A 517 -77.47 96.26 27.24
CA CYS A 517 -78.56 96.53 28.20
C CYS A 517 -79.80 97.06 27.48
N ASP A 518 -80.97 96.88 28.11
CA ASP A 518 -82.35 97.09 27.62
C ASP A 518 -82.73 98.54 27.20
N ARG A 519 -81.77 99.42 26.88
CA ARG A 519 -82.00 100.85 26.56
C ARG A 519 -81.09 101.44 25.47
N VAL A 520 -80.46 100.62 24.62
CA VAL A 520 -79.62 101.11 23.49
C VAL A 520 -80.39 101.13 22.15
N PRO A 521 -80.19 102.13 21.27
CA PRO A 521 -81.06 102.34 20.10
C PRO A 521 -80.72 101.54 18.83
N PHE A 522 -79.47 101.13 18.60
CA PHE A 522 -79.06 100.32 17.44
C PHE A 522 -77.71 99.60 17.67
N VAL A 523 -77.42 98.59 16.85
CA VAL A 523 -76.23 97.74 16.91
C VAL A 523 -75.69 97.48 15.49
N LYS A 524 -74.37 97.58 15.26
CA LYS A 524 -73.72 97.23 13.99
C LYS A 524 -73.27 95.78 13.95
N LEU A 525 -73.28 95.17 12.75
CA LEU A 525 -72.91 93.78 12.48
C LEU A 525 -71.69 93.72 11.55
N GLN A 526 -70.89 92.65 11.62
CA GLN A 526 -69.74 92.41 10.74
C GLN A 526 -69.54 90.91 10.50
N GLY A 527 -69.28 90.52 9.25
CA GLY A 527 -69.08 89.13 8.83
C GLY A 527 -68.02 89.00 7.73
N SER A 528 -67.41 87.81 7.61
CA SER A 528 -66.33 87.52 6.65
C SER A 528 -66.47 86.10 6.09
N PRO A 529 -66.14 85.83 4.79
CA PRO A 529 -65.72 86.78 3.76
C PRO A 529 -66.84 87.76 3.36
N ALA A 530 -66.46 88.93 2.84
CA ALA A 530 -67.43 89.93 2.39
C ALA A 530 -68.29 89.41 1.21
N GLY A 531 -69.56 89.82 1.18
CA GLY A 531 -70.53 89.44 0.12
C GLY A 531 -71.56 88.38 0.52
N GLY A 532 -71.48 87.80 1.72
CA GLY A 532 -72.56 86.99 2.30
C GLY A 532 -73.76 87.82 2.77
N THR A 533 -74.89 87.18 3.05
CA THR A 533 -76.13 87.88 3.49
C THR A 533 -76.45 87.67 4.96
N TRP A 534 -76.83 88.77 5.64
CA TRP A 534 -77.38 88.76 7.00
C TRP A 534 -78.90 88.61 7.02
N ARG A 535 -79.42 87.79 7.93
CA ARG A 535 -80.86 87.57 8.14
C ARG A 535 -81.19 87.44 9.62
N SER A 536 -82.38 87.88 10.03
CA SER A 536 -83.04 87.45 11.28
C SER A 536 -84.34 86.75 10.92
N THR A 537 -84.64 85.64 11.58
CA THR A 537 -85.91 84.90 11.43
C THR A 537 -87.05 85.56 12.19
N ALA A 538 -86.77 86.31 13.25
CA ALA A 538 -87.77 87.00 14.07
C ALA A 538 -88.08 88.42 13.58
N PHE A 539 -87.06 89.16 13.13
CA PHE A 539 -87.19 90.58 12.74
C PHE A 539 -86.61 90.86 11.35
N PRO A 540 -87.18 90.28 10.27
CA PRO A 540 -86.57 90.28 8.93
C PRO A 540 -86.35 91.68 8.33
N ASN A 541 -87.13 92.68 8.72
CA ASN A 541 -87.05 94.07 8.22
C ASN A 541 -86.20 95.01 9.12
N ALA A 542 -85.67 94.52 10.25
CA ALA A 542 -84.93 95.32 11.22
C ALA A 542 -83.42 95.45 10.90
N ILE A 543 -82.91 94.62 9.98
CA ILE A 543 -81.54 94.68 9.48
C ILE A 543 -81.53 95.46 8.15
N ARG A 544 -80.71 96.50 8.06
CA ARG A 544 -80.44 97.24 6.81
C ARG A 544 -78.96 97.60 6.76
N ASN A 545 -78.29 97.28 5.64
CA ASN A 545 -76.85 97.52 5.41
C ASN A 545 -75.99 97.18 6.66
N ASP A 546 -76.02 95.91 7.04
CA ASP A 546 -75.29 95.31 8.17
C ASP A 546 -75.47 96.04 9.52
N THR A 547 -76.62 96.69 9.72
CA THR A 547 -76.99 97.38 10.96
C THR A 547 -78.37 96.91 11.43
N LEU A 548 -78.46 96.51 12.70
CA LEU A 548 -79.69 96.14 13.40
C LEU A 548 -80.24 97.36 14.17
N PHE A 549 -81.47 97.77 13.87
CA PHE A 549 -82.15 98.86 14.56
C PHE A 549 -83.06 98.29 15.66
N MET A 550 -82.97 98.81 16.89
CA MET A 550 -83.68 98.24 18.05
C MET A 550 -85.13 98.72 18.18
N GLN A 551 -85.50 99.78 17.46
CA GLN A 551 -86.85 100.36 17.50
C GLN A 551 -87.88 99.38 16.88
N GLY A 552 -88.67 98.75 17.74
CA GLY A 552 -89.65 97.72 17.35
C GLY A 552 -89.15 96.28 17.50
N VAL A 553 -87.95 96.07 18.06
CA VAL A 553 -87.44 94.75 18.45
C VAL A 553 -87.82 94.47 19.90
N THR A 554 -88.36 93.28 20.17
CA THR A 554 -88.80 92.88 21.53
C THR A 554 -88.34 91.47 21.87
N GLY A 555 -87.69 91.31 23.02
CA GLY A 555 -87.25 90.02 23.57
C GLY A 555 -85.74 89.95 23.87
N ASP A 556 -85.41 89.18 24.90
CA ASP A 556 -84.10 89.17 25.59
C ASP A 556 -82.92 88.70 24.72
N ILE A 557 -83.11 88.01 23.59
CA ILE A 557 -82.04 87.64 22.66
C ILE A 557 -82.53 87.70 21.21
N VAL A 558 -81.88 88.53 20.40
CA VAL A 558 -82.11 88.62 18.95
C VAL A 558 -81.17 87.67 18.21
N GLY A 559 -81.73 86.69 17.51
CA GLY A 559 -80.98 85.76 16.66
C GLY A 559 -80.72 86.33 15.26
N LEU A 560 -79.48 86.19 14.79
CA LEU A 560 -78.98 86.62 13.48
C LEU A 560 -78.20 85.47 12.83
N THR A 561 -78.28 85.35 11.51
CA THR A 561 -77.51 84.38 10.71
C THR A 561 -76.80 85.10 9.56
N TYR A 562 -75.52 84.83 9.38
CA TYR A 562 -74.74 85.17 8.20
C TYR A 562 -74.53 83.92 7.34
N GLU A 563 -74.71 84.04 6.02
CA GLU A 563 -74.63 82.92 5.07
C GLU A 563 -73.80 83.26 3.83
N TYR A 564 -72.91 82.34 3.46
CA TYR A 564 -72.04 82.39 2.28
C TYR A 564 -71.82 80.96 1.73
N ASN A 565 -71.90 80.78 0.40
CA ASN A 565 -71.77 79.46 -0.23
C ASN A 565 -70.42 79.32 -0.93
N PHE A 566 -69.71 78.21 -0.69
CA PHE A 566 -68.40 77.91 -1.29
C PHE A 566 -68.51 76.80 -2.35
N GLY A 567 -67.77 76.95 -3.46
CA GLY A 567 -67.62 75.93 -4.50
C GLY A 567 -68.80 75.82 -5.47
N GLN A 568 -68.63 75.01 -6.53
CA GLN A 568 -69.71 74.74 -7.49
C GLN A 568 -70.75 73.76 -6.91
N SER A 569 -70.39 72.96 -5.90
CA SER A 569 -71.34 72.10 -5.18
C SER A 569 -72.26 72.90 -4.23
N GLY A 570 -72.05 74.21 -4.09
CA GLY A 570 -72.88 75.09 -3.29
C GLY A 570 -72.81 74.86 -1.78
N CYS A 571 -71.67 74.37 -1.27
CA CYS A 571 -71.49 74.03 0.15
C CYS A 571 -71.75 75.25 1.05
N PRO A 572 -72.84 75.26 1.86
CA PRO A 572 -73.26 76.44 2.59
C PRO A 572 -72.48 76.57 3.90
N ALA A 573 -71.78 77.69 4.06
CA ALA A 573 -71.15 78.07 5.32
C ALA A 573 -72.02 79.14 6.00
N ARG A 574 -72.53 78.80 7.19
CA ARG A 574 -73.34 79.71 8.02
C ARG A 574 -72.67 79.93 9.35
N ALA A 575 -72.73 81.17 9.85
CA ALA A 575 -72.40 81.47 11.23
C ALA A 575 -73.53 82.31 11.85
N ASN A 576 -73.92 81.94 13.05
CA ASN A 576 -74.96 82.63 13.80
C ASN A 576 -74.33 83.64 14.77
N ALA A 577 -74.93 84.81 14.86
CA ALA A 577 -74.65 85.81 15.88
C ALA A 577 -75.89 86.05 16.74
N THR A 578 -75.71 86.38 18.01
CA THR A 578 -76.80 86.80 18.90
C THR A 578 -76.52 88.18 19.48
N VAL A 579 -77.58 88.99 19.60
CA VAL A 579 -77.58 90.23 20.38
C VAL A 579 -78.39 89.97 21.66
N SER A 580 -77.75 89.92 22.83
CA SER A 580 -78.37 89.49 24.09
C SER A 580 -78.56 90.63 25.10
N ILE A 581 -79.69 90.55 25.84
CA ILE A 581 -80.30 91.59 26.66
C ILE A 581 -80.98 90.90 27.87
N GLY A 582 -80.23 90.52 28.91
CA GLY A 582 -80.81 89.75 30.02
C GLY A 582 -79.87 89.40 31.18
N ARG A 583 -80.40 88.65 32.17
CA ARG A 583 -79.70 88.20 33.39
C ARG A 583 -78.83 86.94 33.16
N PRO A 584 -77.83 86.68 34.04
CA PRO A 584 -76.95 85.49 33.94
C PRO A 584 -77.68 84.14 34.09
N ARG A 585 -77.12 83.10 33.47
CA ARG A 585 -77.51 81.68 33.60
C ARG A 585 -76.29 80.75 33.59
N ALA A 586 -76.27 79.74 34.44
CA ALA A 586 -75.17 78.79 34.64
C ALA A 586 -75.29 77.52 33.77
N GLU A 587 -74.29 77.24 32.94
CA GLU A 587 -74.19 75.99 32.17
C GLU A 587 -72.73 75.59 31.88
N PHE A 588 -72.41 74.30 31.93
CA PHE A 588 -71.13 73.77 31.48
C PHE A 588 -71.23 72.35 30.92
N THR A 589 -70.30 72.02 30.02
CA THR A 589 -70.04 70.68 29.48
C THR A 589 -68.61 70.23 29.84
N VAL A 590 -68.36 68.93 29.79
CA VAL A 590 -67.10 68.32 30.26
C VAL A 590 -66.68 67.20 29.30
N SER A 591 -65.38 67.12 28.99
CA SER A 591 -64.80 66.05 28.17
C SER A 591 -63.41 65.62 28.69
N GLY A 592 -63.00 64.40 28.36
CA GLY A 592 -61.88 63.70 29.01
C GLY A 592 -62.34 62.96 30.27
N VAL A 593 -62.05 61.65 30.34
CA VAL A 593 -62.70 60.72 31.30
C VAL A 593 -61.67 59.87 32.08
N CYS A 594 -60.41 60.28 32.04
CA CYS A 594 -59.27 59.51 32.57
C CYS A 594 -58.74 60.09 33.88
N SER A 595 -58.64 59.26 34.90
CA SER A 595 -58.19 59.64 36.26
C SER A 595 -56.84 60.36 36.24
N GLY A 596 -56.73 61.47 36.97
CA GLY A 596 -55.49 62.24 37.09
C GLY A 596 -55.20 63.22 35.94
N SER A 597 -55.83 63.06 34.77
CA SER A 597 -55.68 63.99 33.64
C SER A 597 -56.47 65.29 33.84
N ALA A 598 -55.99 66.40 33.27
CA ALA A 598 -56.71 67.68 33.27
C ALA A 598 -57.99 67.57 32.41
N VAL A 599 -59.14 67.61 33.09
CA VAL A 599 -60.46 67.45 32.51
C VAL A 599 -60.84 68.71 31.74
N GLN A 600 -61.27 68.55 30.48
CA GLN A 600 -61.54 69.66 29.58
C GLN A 600 -62.97 70.17 29.79
N ILE A 601 -63.08 71.26 30.55
CA ILE A 601 -64.34 71.89 30.93
C ILE A 601 -64.65 73.04 29.96
N GLN A 602 -65.84 73.03 29.37
CA GLN A 602 -66.33 74.11 28.53
C GLN A 602 -67.46 74.84 29.27
N ASN A 603 -67.19 76.05 29.74
CA ASN A 603 -68.17 76.87 30.44
C ASN A 603 -69.05 77.64 29.43
N ASN A 604 -70.30 77.18 29.32
CA ASN A 604 -71.33 77.68 28.40
C ASN A 604 -72.26 78.72 29.08
N SER A 605 -71.95 79.13 30.32
CA SER A 605 -72.76 80.09 31.09
C SER A 605 -72.85 81.44 30.37
N SER A 606 -74.07 81.92 30.23
CA SER A 606 -74.43 83.16 29.52
C SER A 606 -74.68 84.31 30.50
N GLY A 607 -74.44 85.56 30.06
CA GLY A 607 -74.74 86.77 30.83
C GLY A 607 -73.92 86.97 32.12
N SER A 608 -72.86 86.19 32.36
CA SER A 608 -72.06 86.18 33.60
C SER A 608 -70.67 86.81 33.47
N SER A 609 -70.19 87.48 34.52
CA SER A 609 -68.82 88.01 34.67
C SER A 609 -68.03 87.39 35.85
N THR A 610 -68.68 86.74 36.81
CA THR A 610 -68.04 86.02 37.93
C THR A 610 -68.40 84.53 37.95
N PHE A 611 -67.54 83.70 38.57
CA PHE A 611 -67.64 82.24 38.56
C PHE A 611 -67.12 81.64 39.88
N GLN A 612 -67.67 80.49 40.29
CA GLN A 612 -67.22 79.70 41.44
C GLN A 612 -67.55 78.22 41.23
N TRP A 613 -66.59 77.34 41.46
CA TRP A 613 -66.69 75.90 41.24
C TRP A 613 -66.52 75.12 42.54
N THR A 614 -67.30 74.05 42.70
CA THR A 614 -67.16 73.11 43.83
C THR A 614 -67.14 71.65 43.35
N LEU A 615 -66.29 70.84 43.97
CA LEU A 615 -66.18 69.39 43.71
C LEU A 615 -66.56 68.64 44.98
N ASN A 616 -67.55 67.76 44.88
CA ASN A 616 -68.08 66.96 45.98
C ASN A 616 -68.45 67.81 47.24
N GLY A 617 -68.78 69.09 47.04
CA GLY A 617 -69.14 70.05 48.10
C GLY A 617 -68.03 71.00 48.57
N GLN A 618 -66.77 70.77 48.18
CA GLN A 618 -65.63 71.64 48.51
C GLN A 618 -65.40 72.70 47.43
N ASN A 619 -65.21 73.98 47.80
CA ASN A 619 -64.80 75.04 46.87
C ASN A 619 -63.40 74.73 46.29
N ILE A 620 -63.22 74.89 44.98
CA ILE A 620 -61.98 74.51 44.28
C ILE A 620 -61.43 75.53 43.28
N SER A 621 -62.24 76.43 42.71
CA SER A 621 -61.76 77.54 41.86
C SER A 621 -62.83 78.62 41.68
N THR A 622 -62.43 79.82 41.28
CA THR A 622 -63.29 80.94 40.85
C THR A 622 -63.04 81.38 39.39
N GLU A 623 -62.22 80.63 38.65
CA GLU A 623 -61.91 80.92 37.25
C GLU A 623 -63.09 80.60 36.32
N ARG A 624 -63.18 81.30 35.18
CA ARG A 624 -64.23 81.03 34.18
C ARG A 624 -64.15 79.61 33.61
N VAL A 625 -62.93 79.08 33.42
CA VAL A 625 -62.67 77.70 33.01
C VAL A 625 -61.48 77.18 33.83
N PRO A 626 -61.72 76.39 34.90
CA PRO A 626 -60.67 75.93 35.79
C PRO A 626 -59.98 74.68 35.26
N ALA A 627 -58.66 74.58 35.45
CA ALA A 627 -57.91 73.36 35.18
C ALA A 627 -58.08 72.35 36.33
N LEU A 628 -59.01 71.41 36.18
CA LEU A 628 -59.34 70.42 37.22
C LEU A 628 -58.85 69.01 36.86
N SER A 629 -58.31 68.31 37.85
CA SER A 629 -58.03 66.87 37.79
C SER A 629 -58.98 66.14 38.73
N LEU A 630 -59.59 65.04 38.29
CA LEU A 630 -60.58 64.27 39.05
C LEU A 630 -60.04 62.89 39.44
N PRO A 631 -60.30 62.42 40.68
CA PRO A 631 -59.94 61.07 41.11
C PRO A 631 -60.82 60.01 40.43
N SER A 632 -60.33 58.78 40.35
CA SER A 632 -61.08 57.64 39.80
C SER A 632 -62.37 57.36 40.58
N GLY A 633 -63.43 56.98 39.87
CA GLY A 633 -64.76 56.74 40.43
C GLY A 633 -65.77 57.84 40.08
N THR A 634 -66.83 57.95 40.88
CA THR A 634 -67.99 58.83 40.61
C THR A 634 -67.83 60.17 41.34
N ASN A 635 -67.70 61.26 40.59
CA ASN A 635 -67.49 62.61 41.10
C ASN A 635 -68.65 63.54 40.74
N ARG A 636 -68.95 64.54 41.58
CA ARG A 636 -69.96 65.58 41.32
C ARG A 636 -69.34 66.97 41.31
N LEU A 637 -69.47 67.67 40.18
CA LEU A 637 -68.98 69.03 39.95
C LEU A 637 -70.17 70.01 39.90
N LEU A 638 -70.06 71.16 40.56
CA LEU A 638 -71.06 72.23 40.66
C LEU A 638 -70.42 73.58 40.28
N LEU A 639 -71.17 74.42 39.57
CA LEU A 639 -70.79 75.76 39.14
C LEU A 639 -71.84 76.78 39.62
N THR A 640 -71.37 77.93 40.09
CA THR A 640 -72.13 79.15 40.42
C THR A 640 -71.57 80.32 39.61
N VAL A 641 -72.43 81.19 39.07
CA VAL A 641 -72.03 82.30 38.18
C VAL A 641 -72.82 83.59 38.49
N GLY A 642 -72.33 84.78 38.11
CA GLY A 642 -73.10 86.03 38.23
C GLY A 642 -72.59 87.27 37.50
N THR A 643 -73.44 88.30 37.38
CA THR A 643 -73.13 89.64 36.83
C THR A 643 -73.90 90.69 37.60
N ALA A 644 -73.25 91.81 37.96
CA ALA A 644 -73.88 93.04 38.46
C ALA A 644 -74.97 92.82 39.54
N GLY A 645 -74.75 91.87 40.46
CA GLY A 645 -75.65 91.55 41.57
C GLY A 645 -76.64 90.39 41.33
N CYS A 646 -76.69 89.78 40.14
CA CYS A 646 -77.50 88.58 39.85
C CYS A 646 -76.63 87.31 39.77
N VAL A 647 -77.14 86.16 40.23
CA VAL A 647 -76.42 84.86 40.26
C VAL A 647 -77.29 83.66 39.86
N ASP A 648 -76.67 82.56 39.39
CA ASP A 648 -77.31 81.27 39.04
C ASP A 648 -76.34 80.06 39.23
N THR A 649 -76.84 78.80 39.28
CA THR A 649 -76.03 77.58 39.58
C THR A 649 -76.41 76.31 38.78
N THR A 650 -75.47 75.37 38.59
CA THR A 650 -75.70 74.10 37.86
C THR A 650 -74.70 72.98 38.21
N SER A 651 -75.07 71.70 38.09
CA SER A 651 -74.15 70.56 38.41
C SER A 651 -74.21 69.35 37.47
N ARG A 652 -73.15 68.53 37.50
CA ARG A 652 -72.95 67.29 36.72
C ARG A 652 -72.30 66.19 37.55
N VAL A 653 -72.53 64.93 37.18
CA VAL A 653 -71.89 63.73 37.77
C VAL A 653 -71.09 63.01 36.68
N LEU A 654 -69.89 62.53 37.02
CA LEU A 654 -68.91 61.96 36.08
C LEU A 654 -68.33 60.65 36.64
N ARG A 655 -68.39 59.54 35.88
CA ARG A 655 -67.67 58.28 36.17
C ARG A 655 -66.32 58.32 35.47
N ILE A 656 -65.25 58.54 36.23
CA ILE A 656 -63.87 58.63 35.75
C ILE A 656 -63.19 57.27 35.88
N VAL A 657 -62.67 56.73 34.76
CA VAL A 657 -61.94 55.45 34.75
C VAL A 657 -60.44 55.69 34.89
N ALA A 658 -59.72 54.76 35.51
CA ALA A 658 -58.27 54.79 35.54
C ALA A 658 -57.69 54.25 34.22
N ALA A 659 -56.48 54.68 33.88
CA ALA A 659 -55.62 53.89 33.00
C ALA A 659 -55.37 52.51 33.64
N PRO A 660 -55.07 51.45 32.86
CA PRO A 660 -54.82 50.13 33.43
C PRO A 660 -53.67 50.20 34.44
N THR A 661 -53.83 49.55 35.59
CA THR A 661 -52.71 49.36 36.52
C THR A 661 -51.59 48.56 35.85
N PRO A 662 -50.32 48.74 36.23
CA PRO A 662 -49.23 47.95 35.69
C PRO A 662 -49.49 46.45 35.89
N VAL A 663 -49.77 45.74 34.79
CA VAL A 663 -49.90 44.28 34.80
C VAL A 663 -48.53 43.65 34.95
N THR A 664 -48.45 42.55 35.68
CA THR A 664 -47.23 41.74 35.80
C THR A 664 -47.60 40.27 35.75
N PHE A 665 -46.67 39.45 35.27
CA PHE A 665 -46.83 37.99 35.28
C PHE A 665 -45.52 37.32 35.67
N THR A 666 -45.64 36.20 36.38
CA THR A 666 -44.51 35.36 36.79
C THR A 666 -44.52 34.09 35.94
N PRO A 667 -43.54 33.86 35.06
CA PRO A 667 -43.34 32.55 34.43
C PRO A 667 -42.83 31.55 35.48
N SER A 668 -43.26 30.28 35.39
CA SER A 668 -42.80 29.22 36.30
C SER A 668 -41.31 28.90 36.20
N GLN A 669 -40.68 29.23 35.07
CA GLN A 669 -39.24 29.19 34.87
C GLN A 669 -38.83 30.16 33.75
N THR A 670 -37.73 30.90 33.93
CA THR A 670 -37.19 31.86 32.95
C THR A 670 -36.06 31.30 32.09
N THR A 671 -35.41 30.22 32.53
CA THR A 671 -34.38 29.49 31.77
C THR A 671 -34.61 27.99 31.92
N GLY A 672 -34.41 27.22 30.84
CA GLY A 672 -34.61 25.77 30.84
C GLY A 672 -34.13 25.10 29.57
N CYS A 673 -34.20 23.77 29.54
CA CYS A 673 -33.74 22.95 28.41
C CYS A 673 -34.88 22.63 27.44
N SER A 674 -34.56 22.53 26.14
CA SER A 674 -35.50 22.14 25.08
C SER A 674 -35.97 20.68 25.25
N PRO A 675 -37.28 20.35 25.25
CA PRO A 675 -38.44 21.24 25.22
C PRO A 675 -38.78 21.84 26.60
N MET A 676 -38.84 23.17 26.69
CA MET A 676 -39.12 23.89 27.93
C MET A 676 -40.61 24.24 28.01
N THR A 677 -41.35 23.64 28.95
CA THR A 677 -42.76 23.97 29.20
C THR A 677 -42.87 25.05 30.27
N VAL A 678 -43.59 26.14 30.00
CA VAL A 678 -43.73 27.30 30.90
C VAL A 678 -45.20 27.63 31.11
N THR A 679 -45.58 27.83 32.36
CA THR A 679 -46.87 28.40 32.78
C THR A 679 -46.66 29.84 33.22
N PHE A 680 -47.67 30.71 33.03
CA PHE A 680 -47.59 32.11 33.40
C PHE A 680 -48.73 32.46 34.36
N ALA A 681 -48.40 32.90 35.57
CA ALA A 681 -49.38 33.38 36.53
C ALA A 681 -49.44 34.91 36.48
N VAL A 682 -50.59 35.49 36.14
CA VAL A 682 -50.81 36.94 36.20
C VAL A 682 -51.21 37.35 37.61
N ALA A 683 -50.60 38.42 38.12
CA ALA A 683 -50.92 38.97 39.43
C ALA A 683 -52.21 39.81 39.40
N GLY A 684 -53.03 39.68 40.45
CA GLY A 684 -54.29 40.42 40.60
C GLY A 684 -55.50 39.73 39.96
N THR A 685 -56.56 40.51 39.70
CA THR A 685 -57.84 40.06 39.15
C THR A 685 -58.15 40.74 37.81
N ALA A 686 -58.95 40.08 36.97
CA ALA A 686 -59.40 40.66 35.70
C ALA A 686 -60.32 41.87 35.95
N SER A 687 -60.06 42.99 35.26
CA SER A 687 -60.95 44.15 35.26
C SER A 687 -61.89 44.11 34.05
N PRO A 688 -63.21 44.35 34.20
CA PRO A 688 -64.15 44.36 33.09
C PRO A 688 -63.94 45.54 32.13
N ASP A 689 -63.35 46.63 32.60
CA ASP A 689 -63.04 47.84 31.82
C ASP A 689 -61.63 47.76 31.14
N VAL A 690 -61.03 46.57 30.99
CA VAL A 690 -59.67 46.36 30.43
C VAL A 690 -59.60 45.12 29.52
N GLN A 691 -58.99 45.25 28.33
CA GLN A 691 -58.66 44.14 27.43
C GLN A 691 -57.23 43.65 27.65
N TYR A 692 -57.00 42.34 27.51
CA TYR A 692 -55.69 41.69 27.69
C TYR A 692 -55.25 41.02 26.38
N SER A 693 -53.95 41.05 26.08
CA SER A 693 -53.37 40.44 24.88
C SER A 693 -51.97 39.91 25.14
N TRP A 694 -51.74 38.64 24.84
CA TRP A 694 -50.47 37.95 24.96
C TRP A 694 -49.81 37.76 23.60
N ASN A 695 -48.50 38.02 23.54
CA ASN A 695 -47.62 37.50 22.51
C ASN A 695 -46.54 36.67 23.20
N TYR A 696 -46.49 35.36 22.92
CA TYR A 696 -45.56 34.45 23.57
C TYR A 696 -44.18 34.37 22.86
N GLY A 697 -43.98 35.09 21.75
CA GLY A 697 -42.71 35.15 21.03
C GLY A 697 -42.31 33.89 20.25
N ASN A 698 -43.01 32.77 20.46
CA ASN A 698 -42.89 31.50 19.72
C ASN A 698 -43.85 31.41 18.51
N GLY A 699 -44.56 32.49 18.18
CA GLY A 699 -45.59 32.54 17.13
C GLY A 699 -47.03 32.33 17.63
N THR A 700 -47.26 32.01 18.91
CA THR A 700 -48.62 31.91 19.49
C THR A 700 -49.00 33.18 20.27
N SER A 701 -50.31 33.37 20.48
CA SER A 701 -50.92 34.50 21.18
C SER A 701 -52.17 34.07 21.96
N SER A 702 -52.68 34.95 22.83
CA SER A 702 -53.98 34.78 23.51
C SER A 702 -54.60 36.15 23.83
N GLN A 703 -55.90 36.17 24.12
CA GLN A 703 -56.63 37.35 24.61
C GLN A 703 -57.23 37.14 26.02
N THR A 704 -56.82 36.07 26.71
CA THR A 704 -57.29 35.70 28.05
C THR A 704 -56.50 36.39 29.16
N PHE A 705 -57.15 36.67 30.30
CA PHE A 705 -56.48 37.23 31.48
C PHE A 705 -55.39 36.29 32.02
N GLN A 706 -55.73 35.03 32.33
CA GLN A 706 -54.73 33.99 32.64
C GLN A 706 -54.34 33.23 31.37
N ALA A 707 -53.08 32.80 31.29
CA ALA A 707 -52.51 32.11 30.13
C ALA A 707 -52.57 30.58 30.26
N THR A 708 -52.64 29.90 29.10
CA THR A 708 -52.36 28.46 29.01
C THR A 708 -50.85 28.20 28.92
N SER A 709 -50.41 27.03 29.36
CA SER A 709 -49.00 26.60 29.28
C SER A 709 -48.48 26.63 27.84
N GLN A 710 -47.28 27.17 27.64
CA GLN A 710 -46.60 27.21 26.35
C GLN A 710 -45.34 26.33 26.37
N THR A 711 -45.07 25.65 25.26
CA THR A 711 -43.86 24.83 25.09
C THR A 711 -42.91 25.50 24.11
N TYR A 712 -41.66 25.70 24.54
CA TYR A 712 -40.61 26.33 23.76
C TYR A 712 -39.59 25.27 23.34
N ARG A 713 -39.35 25.14 22.03
CA ARG A 713 -38.43 24.16 21.44
C ARG A 713 -37.30 24.89 20.73
N ASN A 714 -36.09 24.76 21.26
CA ASN A 714 -34.87 25.16 20.57
C ASN A 714 -34.32 23.99 19.76
N GLN A 715 -34.05 24.24 18.48
CA GLN A 715 -33.42 23.30 17.52
C GLN A 715 -32.09 23.85 16.96
N THR A 716 -31.62 24.99 17.48
CA THR A 716 -30.41 25.68 17.04
C THR A 716 -29.19 25.28 17.87
N ARG A 717 -27.97 25.60 17.40
CA ARG A 717 -26.73 25.27 18.12
C ARG A 717 -26.45 26.17 19.34
N GLN A 718 -27.26 27.20 19.60
CA GLN A 718 -27.06 28.21 20.64
C GLN A 718 -28.33 28.38 21.51
N ALA A 719 -28.25 29.09 22.64
CA ALA A 719 -29.43 29.39 23.45
C ALA A 719 -30.37 30.36 22.72
N GLN A 720 -31.65 30.00 22.60
CA GLN A 720 -32.67 30.77 21.91
C GLN A 720 -33.55 31.50 22.92
N THR A 721 -33.66 32.82 22.76
CA THR A 721 -34.47 33.69 23.62
C THR A 721 -35.82 34.00 22.99
N TYR A 722 -36.87 33.95 23.81
CA TYR A 722 -38.24 34.29 23.43
C TYR A 722 -38.72 35.48 24.26
N ARG A 723 -39.20 36.53 23.59
CA ARG A 723 -39.74 37.73 24.22
C ARG A 723 -41.24 37.57 24.43
N VAL A 724 -41.65 37.29 25.67
CA VAL A 724 -43.06 37.18 26.05
C VAL A 724 -43.56 38.55 26.49
N VAL A 725 -44.70 38.99 25.93
CA VAL A 725 -45.33 40.28 26.24
C VAL A 725 -46.79 40.06 26.62
N LEU A 726 -47.19 40.60 27.77
CA LEU A 726 -48.59 40.80 28.15
C LEU A 726 -48.91 42.28 28.04
N THR A 727 -49.88 42.62 27.21
CA THR A 727 -50.42 43.98 27.03
C THR A 727 -51.80 44.06 27.67
N ALA A 728 -52.07 45.13 28.41
CA ALA A 728 -53.36 45.45 28.99
C ALA A 728 -53.78 46.86 28.59
N SER A 729 -54.96 47.01 27.98
CA SER A 729 -55.38 48.24 27.31
C SER A 729 -56.83 48.61 27.59
N ASN A 730 -57.08 49.90 27.79
CA ASN A 730 -58.42 50.50 27.76
C ASN A 730 -58.39 51.88 27.09
N SER A 731 -59.52 52.60 27.09
CA SER A 731 -59.66 53.92 26.46
C SER A 731 -58.78 55.03 27.07
N CYS A 732 -58.16 54.80 28.23
CA CYS A 732 -57.32 55.74 28.95
C CYS A 732 -55.84 55.35 28.99
N GLY A 733 -55.44 54.23 28.39
CA GLY A 733 -54.02 53.89 28.26
C GLY A 733 -53.75 52.42 27.92
N VAL A 734 -52.48 52.16 27.61
CA VAL A 734 -51.94 50.82 27.38
C VAL A 734 -50.77 50.61 28.33
N GLN A 735 -50.82 49.56 29.15
CA GLN A 735 -49.69 49.03 29.88
C GLN A 735 -49.18 47.77 29.18
N SER A 736 -47.88 47.50 29.26
CA SER A 736 -47.35 46.21 28.83
C SER A 736 -46.20 45.77 29.71
N TYR A 737 -46.14 44.47 30.00
CA TYR A 737 -45.05 43.83 30.71
C TYR A 737 -44.35 42.84 29.79
N THR A 738 -43.03 42.90 29.77
CA THR A 738 -42.18 42.03 28.95
C THR A 738 -41.30 41.20 29.87
N THR A 739 -41.17 39.91 29.57
CA THR A 739 -40.07 39.09 30.10
C THR A 739 -39.40 38.30 28.98
N THR A 740 -38.20 37.80 29.21
CA THR A 740 -37.44 36.98 28.28
C THR A 740 -37.24 35.58 28.83
N LEU A 741 -37.62 34.57 28.05
CA LEU A 741 -37.39 33.17 28.36
C LEU A 741 -36.19 32.66 27.56
N THR A 742 -35.27 31.95 28.20
CA THR A 742 -34.06 31.42 27.57
C THR A 742 -34.11 29.90 27.49
N THR A 743 -34.30 29.39 26.28
CA THR A 743 -34.23 27.94 26.02
C THR A 743 -32.85 27.52 25.57
N ARG A 744 -32.24 26.62 26.32
CA ARG A 744 -30.97 25.98 25.95
C ARG A 744 -31.24 24.75 25.08
N PRO A 745 -30.45 24.50 24.03
CA PRO A 745 -30.59 23.29 23.23
C PRO A 745 -30.14 22.06 24.04
N LEU A 746 -30.55 20.88 23.60
CA LEU A 746 -29.98 19.63 24.12
C LEU A 746 -28.51 19.49 23.70
N VAL A 747 -27.75 18.71 24.45
CA VAL A 747 -26.41 18.31 24.02
C VAL A 747 -26.53 17.23 22.96
N LEU A 748 -25.87 17.43 21.81
CA LEU A 748 -25.73 16.44 20.74
C LEU A 748 -24.25 16.33 20.39
N ALA A 749 -23.67 15.15 20.47
CA ALA A 749 -22.29 14.88 20.11
C ALA A 749 -22.14 14.68 18.59
N GLU A 750 -21.05 15.21 18.01
CA GLU A 750 -20.71 14.99 16.59
C GLU A 750 -19.18 14.97 16.43
N ILE A 751 -18.61 13.82 16.04
CA ILE A 751 -17.21 13.70 15.61
C ILE A 751 -17.10 14.03 14.12
N GLY A 752 -16.20 14.94 13.78
CA GLY A 752 -15.59 14.97 12.45
C GLY A 752 -14.19 14.36 12.47
N VAL A 753 -13.81 13.69 11.39
CA VAL A 753 -12.44 13.24 11.11
C VAL A 753 -11.94 13.97 9.86
N ASP A 754 -10.65 14.32 9.80
CA ASP A 754 -10.09 15.10 8.68
C ASP A 754 -10.09 14.38 7.33
N SER A 755 -10.15 13.05 7.32
CA SER A 755 -9.91 12.22 6.14
C SER A 755 -10.33 10.74 6.38
N THR A 756 -10.08 9.86 5.40
CA THR A 756 -10.52 8.45 5.43
C THR A 756 -10.05 7.66 6.67
N THR A 757 -10.94 6.81 7.21
CA THR A 757 -10.80 6.11 8.50
C THR A 757 -9.79 4.95 8.53
N PHE A 758 -9.10 4.65 7.42
CA PHE A 758 -8.04 3.64 7.33
C PHE A 758 -6.66 4.28 7.18
N ARG A 759 -5.71 4.02 8.09
CA ARG A 759 -4.36 4.62 8.07
C ARG A 759 -3.24 3.60 8.33
N CYS A 760 -2.03 4.01 8.00
CA CYS A 760 -0.81 3.26 8.27
C CYS A 760 -0.13 3.76 9.55
N SER A 761 0.45 2.84 10.31
CA SER A 761 1.05 3.09 11.62
C SER A 761 2.45 3.74 11.50
N PRO A 762 2.81 4.72 12.35
CA PRO A 762 1.98 5.38 13.34
C PRO A 762 1.05 6.43 12.70
N ALA A 763 -0.26 6.32 12.94
CA ALA A 763 -1.28 7.13 12.30
C ALA A 763 -1.63 8.36 13.14
N ARG A 764 -1.14 9.54 12.75
CA ARG A 764 -1.67 10.81 13.30
C ARG A 764 -2.96 11.16 12.57
N ILE A 765 -4.04 11.37 13.33
CA ILE A 765 -5.37 11.70 12.81
C ILE A 765 -5.87 12.95 13.52
N ARG A 766 -6.43 13.91 12.77
CA ARG A 766 -7.12 15.05 13.38
C ARG A 766 -8.61 14.76 13.49
N PHE A 767 -9.14 15.08 14.66
CA PHE A 767 -10.57 15.06 14.93
C PHE A 767 -11.05 16.49 15.14
N SER A 768 -12.28 16.77 14.73
CA SER A 768 -12.99 18.00 15.07
C SER A 768 -14.15 17.69 15.99
N ASN A 769 -14.25 18.39 17.12
CA ASN A 769 -15.49 18.47 17.88
C ASN A 769 -16.50 19.30 17.08
N ARG A 770 -17.65 18.73 16.74
CA ARG A 770 -18.74 19.46 16.06
C ARG A 770 -20.02 19.49 16.89
N SER A 771 -19.95 18.99 18.12
CA SER A 771 -21.05 18.88 19.06
C SER A 771 -21.77 20.21 19.30
N THR A 772 -23.03 20.11 19.71
CA THR A 772 -23.93 21.26 19.91
C THR A 772 -24.52 21.22 21.31
N GLY A 773 -24.86 22.38 21.89
CA GLY A 773 -25.36 22.48 23.27
C GLY A 773 -24.36 22.19 24.40
N GLN A 774 -23.14 21.74 24.06
CA GLN A 774 -22.04 21.50 24.98
C GLN A 774 -21.64 22.79 25.72
N THR A 775 -21.43 22.71 27.04
CA THR A 775 -20.89 23.81 27.87
C THR A 775 -19.72 23.40 28.78
N GLN A 776 -19.39 22.10 28.84
CA GLN A 776 -18.21 21.57 29.54
C GLN A 776 -17.12 21.15 28.51
N PRO A 777 -15.85 20.97 28.91
CA PRO A 777 -14.83 20.38 28.04
C PRO A 777 -15.26 18.99 27.53
N ALA A 778 -15.02 18.72 26.24
CA ALA A 778 -15.31 17.44 25.61
C ALA A 778 -14.33 16.38 26.11
N THR A 779 -14.81 15.24 26.60
CA THR A 779 -13.96 14.12 27.00
C THR A 779 -13.83 13.14 25.84
N TRP A 780 -12.60 12.87 25.43
CA TRP A 780 -12.26 11.93 24.35
C TRP A 780 -11.67 10.65 24.93
N LEU A 781 -12.15 9.50 24.46
CA LEU A 781 -11.64 8.17 24.76
C LEU A 781 -11.07 7.56 23.48
N TRP A 782 -9.84 7.05 23.53
CA TRP A 782 -9.07 6.70 22.32
C TRP A 782 -9.06 5.20 21.97
N ASP A 783 -9.51 4.32 22.88
CA ASP A 783 -9.52 2.85 22.73
C ASP A 783 -8.13 2.21 22.46
N ASP A 784 -7.05 2.97 22.59
CA ASP A 784 -5.66 2.52 22.43
C ASP A 784 -4.93 2.26 23.76
N GLY A 785 -5.59 2.55 24.89
CA GLY A 785 -5.04 2.46 26.24
C GLY A 785 -4.46 3.77 26.79
N THR A 786 -4.45 4.86 26.02
CA THR A 786 -4.11 6.19 26.55
C THR A 786 -5.23 6.77 27.41
N SER A 787 -4.87 7.58 28.41
CA SER A 787 -5.82 8.18 29.35
C SER A 787 -6.85 9.09 28.64
N PRO A 788 -8.09 9.18 29.16
CA PRO A 788 -9.10 10.10 28.66
C PRO A 788 -8.59 11.54 28.58
N LEU A 789 -8.82 12.21 27.44
CA LEU A 789 -8.42 13.61 27.23
C LEU A 789 -9.65 14.52 27.27
N SER A 790 -9.75 15.38 28.28
CA SER A 790 -10.73 16.46 28.32
C SER A 790 -10.18 17.73 27.68
N SER A 791 -10.88 18.29 26.69
CA SER A 791 -10.43 19.42 25.88
C SER A 791 -11.55 20.42 25.54
N THR A 792 -11.21 21.70 25.46
CA THR A 792 -12.08 22.77 24.94
C THR A 792 -11.78 23.14 23.48
N ALA A 793 -10.80 22.49 22.84
CA ALA A 793 -10.41 22.79 21.47
C ALA A 793 -11.33 22.12 20.43
N ASP A 794 -11.83 22.90 19.47
CA ASP A 794 -12.68 22.42 18.37
C ASP A 794 -11.96 21.44 17.45
N THR A 795 -10.62 21.43 17.42
CA THR A 795 -9.81 20.43 16.72
C THR A 795 -8.64 19.97 17.57
N LEU A 796 -8.28 18.69 17.45
CA LEU A 796 -7.11 18.09 18.09
C LEU A 796 -6.47 17.04 17.17
N SER A 797 -5.36 16.43 17.57
CA SER A 797 -4.80 15.26 16.88
C SER A 797 -4.33 14.20 17.85
N HIS A 798 -4.71 12.94 17.60
CA HIS A 798 -4.21 11.77 18.34
C HIS A 798 -3.26 10.94 17.46
N LEU A 799 -2.43 10.08 18.06
CA LEU A 799 -1.42 9.27 17.38
C LEU A 799 -1.61 7.78 17.67
N PHE A 800 -2.33 7.09 16.79
CA PHE A 800 -2.62 5.67 16.94
C PHE A 800 -1.44 4.81 16.46
N SER A 801 -1.13 3.75 17.20
CA SER A 801 -0.03 2.83 16.85
C SER A 801 -0.51 1.37 16.79
N ALA A 802 -0.35 0.77 15.62
CA ALA A 802 -0.46 -0.68 15.40
C ALA A 802 0.95 -1.24 15.13
N ARG A 803 1.35 -2.29 15.86
CA ARG A 803 2.68 -2.92 15.69
C ARG A 803 2.61 -4.22 14.90
N ASP A 804 1.83 -5.19 15.38
CA ASP A 804 1.93 -6.59 14.93
C ASP A 804 0.75 -7.04 14.05
N SER A 805 -0.38 -6.32 14.13
CA SER A 805 -1.62 -6.60 13.40
C SER A 805 -2.44 -5.33 13.18
N THR A 806 -3.34 -5.33 12.20
CA THR A 806 -4.28 -4.22 11.98
C THR A 806 -5.23 -4.10 13.17
N ARG A 807 -5.20 -2.96 13.88
CA ARG A 807 -6.10 -2.68 15.01
C ARG A 807 -7.21 -1.72 14.57
N THR A 808 -8.37 -1.82 15.22
CA THR A 808 -9.45 -0.84 15.08
C THR A 808 -9.70 -0.21 16.44
N PHE A 809 -9.59 1.11 16.52
CA PHE A 809 -9.78 1.92 17.72
C PHE A 809 -11.12 2.63 17.63
N ARG A 810 -12.00 2.43 18.61
CA ARG A 810 -13.31 3.11 18.73
C ARG A 810 -13.16 4.41 19.51
N VAL A 811 -12.91 5.50 18.79
CA VAL A 811 -12.76 6.82 19.39
C VAL A 811 -14.13 7.34 19.80
N GLN A 812 -14.36 7.53 21.10
CA GLN A 812 -15.59 8.09 21.64
C GLN A 812 -15.37 9.55 22.04
N LEU A 813 -16.27 10.42 21.59
CA LEU A 813 -16.41 11.81 22.04
C LEU A 813 -17.61 11.89 22.97
N ILE A 814 -17.39 12.34 24.20
CA ILE A 814 -18.45 12.61 25.18
C ILE A 814 -18.57 14.13 25.34
N ALA A 815 -19.69 14.67 24.84
CA ALA A 815 -20.05 16.07 24.99
C ALA A 815 -20.97 16.23 26.22
N ALA A 816 -20.78 17.28 27.01
CA ALA A 816 -21.59 17.54 28.21
C ALA A 816 -21.90 19.03 28.39
N GLY A 817 -23.02 19.32 29.04
CA GLY A 817 -23.46 20.66 29.36
C GLY A 817 -24.62 20.67 30.35
N GLU A 818 -25.18 21.84 30.61
CA GLU A 818 -26.29 22.00 31.58
C GLU A 818 -27.56 21.21 31.20
N CYS A 819 -27.76 20.91 29.92
CA CYS A 819 -28.90 20.15 29.41
C CYS A 819 -28.60 18.67 29.12
N GLY A 820 -27.56 18.11 29.76
CA GLY A 820 -27.27 16.68 29.75
C GLY A 820 -25.89 16.32 29.20
N ARG A 821 -25.77 15.08 28.74
CA ARG A 821 -24.57 14.49 28.17
C ARG A 821 -24.96 13.56 27.04
N ASP A 822 -24.19 13.60 25.96
CA ASP A 822 -24.35 12.73 24.79
C ASP A 822 -22.97 12.23 24.32
N SER A 823 -22.93 11.20 23.48
CA SER A 823 -21.66 10.69 22.95
C SER A 823 -21.74 10.07 21.56
N ASP A 824 -20.78 10.45 20.72
CA ASP A 824 -20.60 9.93 19.36
C ASP A 824 -19.31 9.07 19.27
N ASN A 825 -19.25 8.16 18.30
CA ASN A 825 -18.22 7.13 18.18
C ASN A 825 -17.76 6.94 16.73
N VAL A 826 -16.45 7.03 16.47
CA VAL A 826 -15.86 6.70 15.16
C VAL A 826 -14.86 5.54 15.25
N ALA A 827 -14.97 4.59 14.31
CA ALA A 827 -14.03 3.48 14.20
C ALA A 827 -12.85 3.85 13.29
N ILE A 828 -11.65 3.89 13.87
CA ILE A 828 -10.38 4.18 13.20
C ILE A 828 -9.61 2.88 13.00
N ARG A 829 -9.33 2.48 11.75
CA ARG A 829 -8.59 1.26 11.43
C ARG A 829 -7.15 1.58 11.07
N VAL A 830 -6.18 1.05 11.81
CA VAL A 830 -4.74 1.31 11.62
C VAL A 830 -3.99 0.01 11.38
N SER A 831 -3.26 -0.06 10.27
CA SER A 831 -2.39 -1.21 9.94
C SER A 831 -0.92 -0.89 10.20
N PRO A 832 -0.08 -1.87 10.63
CA PRO A 832 1.37 -1.71 10.65
C PRO A 832 1.91 -1.29 9.27
N SER A 833 2.91 -0.39 9.27
CA SER A 833 3.71 -0.05 8.08
C SER A 833 4.86 -1.03 7.87
N GLN A 834 5.43 -1.55 8.96
CA GLN A 834 6.43 -2.61 8.92
C GLN A 834 5.74 -3.96 8.65
N VAL A 835 5.89 -4.44 7.43
CA VAL A 835 5.70 -5.85 7.08
C VAL A 835 6.98 -6.60 7.46
N LYS A 836 6.85 -7.77 8.07
CA LYS A 836 7.97 -8.70 8.30
C LYS A 836 7.68 -9.99 7.56
N ALA A 837 8.21 -10.08 6.34
CA ALA A 837 8.06 -11.23 5.48
C ALA A 837 8.72 -12.46 6.13
N LEU A 838 7.93 -13.51 6.31
CA LEU A 838 8.36 -14.74 6.96
C LEU A 838 7.81 -15.90 6.16
N MET A 839 8.69 -16.84 5.81
CA MET A 839 8.31 -18.10 5.17
C MET A 839 8.72 -19.28 6.05
N THR A 840 7.92 -20.35 5.99
CA THR A 840 8.34 -21.68 6.45
C THR A 840 8.30 -22.65 5.27
N LEU A 841 9.10 -23.72 5.39
CA LEU A 841 9.28 -24.76 4.38
C LEU A 841 9.44 -26.09 5.12
N ASN A 842 8.78 -27.15 4.64
CA ASN A 842 8.64 -28.39 5.40
C ASN A 842 9.93 -29.23 5.52
N LYS A 843 10.97 -28.91 4.74
CA LYS A 843 12.29 -29.56 4.75
C LYS A 843 13.33 -28.60 4.13
N PRO A 844 14.53 -28.44 4.74
CA PRO A 844 15.58 -27.56 4.23
C PRO A 844 16.41 -28.18 3.10
N GLU A 845 16.27 -29.48 2.87
CA GLU A 845 16.87 -30.25 1.78
C GLU A 845 15.82 -31.23 1.22
N ALA A 846 15.95 -31.62 -0.05
CA ALA A 846 15.04 -32.54 -0.73
C ALA A 846 15.78 -33.32 -1.84
N CYS A 847 15.29 -34.48 -2.26
CA CYS A 847 15.83 -35.13 -3.46
C CYS A 847 15.24 -34.49 -4.74
N PRO A 848 15.89 -34.67 -5.91
CA PRO A 848 15.39 -34.16 -7.19
C PRO A 848 13.96 -34.61 -7.50
N GLY A 849 13.12 -33.68 -7.95
CA GLY A 849 11.71 -33.92 -8.26
C GLY A 849 10.79 -34.11 -7.04
N GLU A 850 11.31 -34.05 -5.81
CA GLU A 850 10.50 -34.26 -4.61
C GLU A 850 9.80 -32.96 -4.17
N PRO A 851 8.45 -32.94 -4.04
CA PRO A 851 7.70 -31.71 -3.74
C PRO A 851 7.99 -31.19 -2.33
N ILE A 852 8.21 -29.88 -2.23
CA ILE A 852 8.44 -29.13 -1.00
C ILE A 852 7.23 -28.22 -0.79
N ALA A 853 6.68 -28.23 0.43
CA ALA A 853 5.56 -27.38 0.81
C ALA A 853 6.10 -26.11 1.49
N PHE A 854 5.78 -24.96 0.91
CA PHE A 854 6.08 -23.64 1.43
C PHE A 854 4.83 -23.06 2.10
N ARG A 855 5.00 -22.22 3.12
CA ARG A 855 3.89 -21.51 3.78
C ARG A 855 4.29 -20.09 4.14
N ASP A 856 3.39 -19.16 3.86
CA ASP A 856 3.46 -17.80 4.38
C ASP A 856 3.26 -17.81 5.91
N ALA A 857 4.11 -17.08 6.60
CA ALA A 857 4.08 -16.83 8.04
C ALA A 857 4.26 -15.33 8.36
N THR A 858 4.06 -14.46 7.35
CA THR A 858 4.29 -13.01 7.42
C THR A 858 3.41 -12.33 8.45
N THR A 859 4.01 -11.39 9.19
CA THR A 859 3.33 -10.57 10.21
C THR A 859 3.46 -9.09 9.87
N PRO A 860 2.36 -8.30 9.81
CA PRO A 860 0.96 -8.74 9.82
C PRO A 860 0.61 -9.59 8.59
N LYS A 861 -0.52 -10.29 8.62
CA LYS A 861 -1.00 -11.10 7.48
C LYS A 861 -1.11 -10.22 6.21
N PRO A 862 -0.49 -10.62 5.09
CA PRO A 862 -0.49 -9.82 3.86
C PRO A 862 -1.82 -9.89 3.11
N ASP A 863 -2.10 -8.84 2.33
CA ASP A 863 -3.21 -8.78 1.38
C ASP A 863 -2.88 -9.59 0.10
N ARG A 864 -1.60 -9.70 -0.26
CA ARG A 864 -1.10 -10.52 -1.37
C ARG A 864 0.32 -11.02 -1.12
N VAL A 865 0.61 -12.26 -1.52
CA VAL A 865 1.98 -12.79 -1.59
C VAL A 865 2.41 -13.07 -3.03
N ILE A 866 3.73 -13.07 -3.26
CA ILE A 866 4.36 -13.51 -4.51
C ILE A 866 5.61 -14.33 -4.13
N TRP A 867 5.57 -15.63 -4.43
CA TRP A 867 6.72 -16.51 -4.39
C TRP A 867 7.44 -16.48 -5.73
N ARG A 868 8.77 -16.34 -5.71
CA ARG A 868 9.64 -16.48 -6.87
C ARG A 868 10.71 -17.52 -6.56
N PHE A 869 10.84 -18.53 -7.41
CA PHE A 869 11.84 -19.57 -7.31
C PHE A 869 12.97 -19.32 -8.32
N SER A 870 14.21 -19.68 -7.99
CA SER A 870 15.38 -19.37 -8.82
C SER A 870 15.50 -20.20 -10.11
N ASP A 871 14.55 -21.09 -10.39
CA ASP A 871 14.35 -21.76 -11.68
C ASP A 871 13.46 -20.96 -12.66
N GLY A 872 12.96 -19.80 -12.22
CA GLY A 872 12.10 -18.91 -12.99
C GLY A 872 10.59 -19.05 -12.70
N THR A 873 10.18 -20.06 -11.93
CA THR A 873 8.76 -20.26 -11.58
C THR A 873 8.26 -19.25 -10.54
N VAL A 874 6.95 -18.97 -10.56
CA VAL A 874 6.30 -17.94 -9.74
C VAL A 874 4.93 -18.45 -9.26
N SER A 875 4.55 -18.13 -8.02
CA SER A 875 3.22 -18.45 -7.47
C SER A 875 2.68 -17.32 -6.59
N THR A 876 1.36 -17.17 -6.53
CA THR A 876 0.64 -16.24 -5.65
C THR A 876 -0.22 -16.94 -4.59
N ASP A 877 -0.14 -18.26 -4.49
CA ASP A 877 -0.75 -19.03 -3.40
C ASP A 877 -0.03 -18.73 -2.07
N PRO A 878 -0.72 -18.53 -0.93
CA PRO A 878 -0.09 -18.46 0.39
C PRO A 878 0.64 -19.73 0.86
N ASN A 879 0.33 -20.92 0.34
CA ASN A 879 0.92 -22.20 0.76
C ASN A 879 1.29 -23.12 -0.43
N PRO A 880 2.14 -22.71 -1.39
CA PRO A 880 2.38 -23.47 -2.61
C PRO A 880 3.24 -24.72 -2.35
N GLN A 881 3.09 -25.72 -3.23
CA GLN A 881 4.05 -26.81 -3.36
C GLN A 881 4.88 -26.61 -4.63
N HIS A 882 6.18 -26.89 -4.57
CA HIS A 882 7.08 -26.84 -5.72
C HIS A 882 8.19 -27.89 -5.63
N SER A 883 8.75 -28.31 -6.77
CA SER A 883 9.72 -29.42 -6.86
C SER A 883 10.87 -29.08 -7.82
N PHE A 884 12.11 -29.29 -7.39
CA PHE A 884 13.31 -28.89 -8.15
C PHE A 884 13.98 -30.08 -8.85
N PRO A 885 14.27 -30.03 -10.16
CA PRO A 885 14.66 -31.22 -10.93
C PRO A 885 16.16 -31.53 -10.99
N GLN A 886 17.08 -30.60 -10.69
CA GLN A 886 18.52 -30.85 -10.80
C GLN A 886 19.10 -31.33 -9.45
N PRO A 887 20.00 -32.33 -9.42
CA PRO A 887 20.67 -32.80 -8.20
C PRO A 887 21.77 -31.83 -7.71
N ASN A 888 22.13 -31.94 -6.44
CA ASN A 888 23.23 -31.20 -5.79
C ASN A 888 23.22 -29.67 -6.05
N THR A 889 22.04 -29.08 -6.19
CA THR A 889 21.83 -27.70 -6.65
C THR A 889 21.15 -26.89 -5.56
N THR A 890 21.66 -25.69 -5.27
CA THR A 890 21.07 -24.77 -4.28
C THR A 890 20.12 -23.80 -4.97
N TYR A 891 18.82 -23.93 -4.70
CA TYR A 891 17.79 -23.04 -5.20
C TYR A 891 17.49 -21.94 -4.18
N THR A 892 17.21 -20.73 -4.66
CA THR A 892 16.78 -19.60 -3.83
C THR A 892 15.28 -19.36 -4.04
N ILE A 893 14.54 -19.28 -2.93
CA ILE A 893 13.14 -18.90 -2.90
C ILE A 893 13.04 -17.50 -2.31
N SER A 894 12.30 -16.62 -2.96
CA SER A 894 11.96 -15.28 -2.47
C SER A 894 10.45 -15.19 -2.26
N LEU A 895 10.02 -14.87 -1.05
CA LEU A 895 8.64 -14.48 -0.75
C LEU A 895 8.60 -12.95 -0.65
N THR A 896 7.84 -12.30 -1.53
CA THR A 896 7.46 -10.90 -1.38
C THR A 896 6.03 -10.84 -0.85
N ALA A 897 5.84 -10.23 0.31
CA ALA A 897 4.54 -10.09 0.97
C ALA A 897 4.13 -8.61 0.97
N LEU A 898 2.90 -8.34 0.52
CA LEU A 898 2.37 -6.99 0.33
C LEU A 898 1.16 -6.75 1.23
N THR A 899 1.09 -5.56 1.82
CA THR A 899 -0.07 -5.02 2.52
C THR A 899 -0.45 -3.67 1.93
N ALA A 900 -1.64 -3.17 2.25
CA ALA A 900 -2.07 -1.80 1.96
C ALA A 900 -1.20 -0.68 2.57
N CYS A 901 -0.22 -1.01 3.43
CA CYS A 901 0.64 -0.03 4.13
C CYS A 901 2.15 -0.22 3.92
N GLY A 902 2.57 -1.19 3.09
CA GLY A 902 3.96 -1.52 2.87
C GLY A 902 4.13 -2.94 2.33
N TYR A 903 5.35 -3.27 1.93
CA TYR A 903 5.75 -4.62 1.52
C TYR A 903 7.11 -4.97 2.13
N ASP A 904 7.39 -6.26 2.23
CA ASP A 904 8.72 -6.78 2.58
C ASP A 904 9.02 -8.02 1.74
N SER A 905 10.29 -8.41 1.65
CA SER A 905 10.68 -9.65 0.98
C SER A 905 11.75 -10.43 1.75
N THR A 906 11.46 -11.70 2.01
CA THR A 906 12.38 -12.62 2.67
C THR A 906 12.85 -13.70 1.70
N ARG A 907 14.06 -14.22 1.92
CA ARG A 907 14.65 -15.27 1.09
C ARG A 907 15.07 -16.47 1.93
N ARG A 908 14.91 -17.66 1.36
CA ARG A 908 15.50 -18.91 1.87
C ARG A 908 16.17 -19.65 0.74
N THR A 909 17.16 -20.45 1.08
CA THR A 909 17.71 -21.45 0.17
C THR A 909 17.15 -22.83 0.51
N ILE A 910 17.14 -23.70 -0.48
CA ILE A 910 16.97 -25.15 -0.34
C ILE A 910 18.02 -25.83 -1.20
N ARG A 911 18.59 -26.93 -0.70
CA ARG A 911 19.55 -27.73 -1.46
C ARG A 911 18.88 -29.01 -1.94
N THR A 912 19.00 -29.31 -3.24
CA THR A 912 18.71 -30.66 -3.71
C THR A 912 19.88 -31.58 -3.38
N THR A 913 19.60 -32.75 -2.83
CA THR A 913 20.63 -33.77 -2.56
C THR A 913 21.00 -34.53 -3.84
N GLN A 914 21.95 -35.46 -3.74
CA GLN A 914 22.21 -36.43 -4.79
C GLN A 914 21.33 -37.68 -4.58
N PRO A 915 20.70 -38.25 -5.62
CA PRO A 915 20.02 -39.55 -5.55
C PRO A 915 20.95 -40.66 -5.03
N PRO A 916 20.41 -41.75 -4.44
CA PRO A 916 21.22 -42.81 -3.87
C PRO A 916 22.12 -43.47 -4.93
N ALA A 917 23.41 -43.60 -4.65
CA ALA A 917 24.31 -44.34 -5.52
C ALA A 917 23.93 -45.83 -5.55
N GLY A 918 23.99 -46.42 -6.75
CA GLY A 918 23.71 -47.84 -6.95
C GLY A 918 24.23 -48.34 -8.29
N ASP A 919 24.59 -49.61 -8.33
CA ASP A 919 24.87 -50.42 -9.51
C ASP A 919 24.62 -51.90 -9.15
N PHE A 920 24.70 -52.82 -10.10
CA PHE A 920 24.73 -54.26 -9.82
C PHE A 920 25.58 -55.05 -10.82
N ARG A 921 26.03 -56.24 -10.43
CA ARG A 921 26.70 -57.22 -11.30
C ARG A 921 25.77 -58.40 -11.55
N THR A 922 25.76 -58.91 -12.77
CA THR A 922 25.14 -60.19 -13.11
C THR A 922 26.19 -61.30 -12.90
N GLY A 923 25.77 -62.52 -12.55
CA GLY A 923 26.69 -63.66 -12.43
C GLY A 923 27.32 -64.08 -13.77
N ALA A 924 26.63 -63.80 -14.87
CA ALA A 924 27.07 -63.96 -16.25
C ALA A 924 26.31 -62.98 -17.16
N PRO A 925 26.77 -62.68 -18.39
CA PRO A 925 25.97 -61.96 -19.39
C PRO A 925 24.86 -62.84 -20.02
N PHE A 926 24.92 -64.15 -19.79
CA PHE A 926 24.16 -65.19 -20.46
C PHE A 926 23.75 -66.29 -19.46
N THR A 927 22.54 -66.85 -19.59
CA THR A 927 22.09 -68.06 -18.89
C THR A 927 21.14 -68.87 -19.78
N CYS A 928 20.78 -70.08 -19.38
CA CYS A 928 19.74 -70.87 -20.04
C CYS A 928 18.39 -70.85 -19.32
N THR A 929 17.34 -71.24 -20.04
CA THR A 929 16.02 -71.53 -19.48
C THR A 929 16.14 -72.53 -18.33
N GLU A 930 15.42 -72.30 -17.24
CA GLU A 930 15.49 -73.08 -16.00
C GLU A 930 16.86 -73.07 -15.29
N GLN A 931 17.83 -72.27 -15.74
CA GLN A 931 19.13 -72.13 -15.07
C GLN A 931 19.17 -70.84 -14.24
N ALA A 932 19.30 -71.00 -12.93
CA ALA A 932 19.31 -69.91 -11.96
C ALA A 932 20.54 -69.00 -12.16
N ILE A 933 20.29 -67.69 -12.28
CA ILE A 933 21.32 -66.64 -12.37
C ILE A 933 21.23 -65.71 -11.15
N ARG A 934 22.40 -65.37 -10.58
CA ARG A 934 22.53 -64.46 -9.45
C ARG A 934 22.74 -63.02 -9.90
N PHE A 935 22.11 -62.09 -9.18
CA PHE A 935 22.35 -60.65 -9.29
C PHE A 935 22.94 -60.15 -7.97
N THR A 936 24.06 -59.43 -8.04
CA THR A 936 24.76 -58.89 -6.87
C THR A 936 24.66 -57.37 -6.90
N SER A 937 23.86 -56.80 -6.00
CA SER A 937 23.80 -55.33 -5.85
C SER A 937 25.13 -54.78 -5.34
N LEU A 938 25.52 -53.62 -5.87
CA LEU A 938 26.62 -52.78 -5.40
C LEU A 938 26.10 -51.52 -4.68
N ALA A 939 24.78 -51.35 -4.56
CA ALA A 939 24.18 -50.30 -3.75
C ALA A 939 24.37 -50.57 -2.25
N ASN A 940 24.33 -49.53 -1.42
CA ASN A 940 24.37 -49.68 0.03
C ASN A 940 23.19 -50.56 0.51
N PRO A 941 23.41 -51.69 1.21
CA PRO A 941 22.35 -52.60 1.64
C PRO A 941 21.37 -51.99 2.66
N ALA A 942 21.70 -50.85 3.28
CA ALA A 942 20.77 -50.09 4.12
C ALA A 942 19.74 -49.27 3.33
N ASN A 943 19.94 -49.06 2.02
CA ASN A 943 18.95 -48.42 1.15
C ASN A 943 17.83 -49.43 0.82
N ARG A 944 16.58 -48.98 0.76
CA ARG A 944 15.48 -49.81 0.24
C ARG A 944 15.63 -49.95 -1.28
N PHE A 945 15.38 -51.13 -1.83
CA PHE A 945 15.55 -51.43 -3.26
C PHE A 945 14.31 -52.14 -3.82
N ARG A 946 14.28 -52.32 -5.15
CA ARG A 946 13.31 -53.14 -5.88
C ARG A 946 13.89 -53.59 -7.21
N TRP A 947 13.82 -54.89 -7.49
CA TRP A 947 14.22 -55.51 -8.74
C TRP A 947 13.03 -55.74 -9.66
N ASP A 948 13.28 -55.62 -10.96
CA ASP A 948 12.45 -56.08 -12.06
C ASP A 948 13.37 -56.91 -12.97
N PHE A 949 13.01 -58.16 -13.29
CA PHE A 949 13.85 -59.03 -14.11
C PHE A 949 13.53 -58.93 -15.62
N GLY A 950 12.56 -58.12 -16.02
CA GLY A 950 12.25 -57.86 -17.43
C GLY A 950 11.62 -59.04 -18.18
N ASP A 951 11.00 -59.98 -17.45
CA ASP A 951 10.32 -61.16 -17.97
C ASP A 951 8.84 -61.27 -17.55
N GLY A 952 8.32 -60.30 -16.78
CA GLY A 952 6.96 -60.30 -16.24
C GLY A 952 6.80 -61.02 -14.90
N SER A 953 7.89 -61.49 -14.27
CA SER A 953 7.87 -62.01 -12.90
C SER A 953 7.58 -60.93 -11.84
N ALA A 954 7.24 -61.35 -10.63
CA ALA A 954 6.95 -60.45 -9.52
C ALA A 954 8.20 -59.68 -9.06
N LEU A 955 8.04 -58.40 -8.74
CA LEU A 955 9.13 -57.51 -8.36
C LEU A 955 9.70 -57.85 -6.97
N ASP A 956 11.00 -58.11 -6.88
CA ASP A 956 11.67 -58.44 -5.60
C ASP A 956 12.16 -57.17 -4.88
N SER A 957 11.59 -56.87 -3.71
CA SER A 957 12.05 -55.80 -2.81
C SER A 957 12.49 -56.32 -1.44
N VAL A 958 12.89 -57.60 -1.35
CA VAL A 958 13.28 -58.30 -0.12
C VAL A 958 14.75 -58.75 -0.18
N ASN A 959 15.21 -59.26 -1.33
CA ASN A 959 16.57 -59.77 -1.48
C ASN A 959 17.50 -58.70 -2.08
N VAL A 960 18.47 -58.24 -1.29
CA VAL A 960 19.49 -57.25 -1.73
C VAL A 960 20.25 -57.74 -2.98
N SER A 961 20.48 -59.05 -3.08
CA SER A 961 21.21 -59.70 -4.17
C SER A 961 20.51 -61.02 -4.54
N PRO A 962 19.44 -60.95 -5.37
CA PRO A 962 18.54 -62.08 -5.63
C PRO A 962 19.16 -63.12 -6.55
N ILE A 963 18.48 -64.27 -6.62
CA ILE A 963 18.70 -65.32 -7.62
C ILE A 963 17.37 -65.48 -8.37
N HIS A 964 17.41 -65.43 -9.69
CA HIS A 964 16.23 -65.55 -10.55
C HIS A 964 16.42 -66.66 -11.59
N THR A 965 15.32 -67.21 -12.10
CA THR A 965 15.33 -68.31 -13.07
C THR A 965 14.34 -68.01 -14.19
N TYR A 966 14.86 -67.77 -15.40
CA TYR A 966 14.03 -67.46 -16.57
C TYR A 966 13.40 -68.71 -17.18
N GLN A 967 12.11 -68.63 -17.48
CA GLN A 967 11.35 -69.71 -18.14
C GLN A 967 11.36 -69.59 -19.68
N ALA A 968 11.40 -68.36 -20.21
CA ALA A 968 11.34 -68.08 -21.64
C ALA A 968 12.63 -67.42 -22.16
N MET A 969 13.07 -67.83 -23.34
CA MET A 969 14.24 -67.32 -24.05
C MET A 969 14.17 -65.81 -24.38
N GLY A 970 15.27 -65.28 -24.91
CA GLY A 970 15.41 -63.90 -25.38
C GLY A 970 16.10 -62.98 -24.37
N ASN A 971 16.36 -61.74 -24.80
CA ASN A 971 17.05 -60.74 -23.97
C ASN A 971 16.11 -60.16 -22.91
N LYS A 972 16.59 -60.10 -21.66
CA LYS A 972 15.84 -59.63 -20.48
C LYS A 972 16.50 -58.38 -19.91
N THR A 973 15.73 -57.30 -19.77
CA THR A 973 16.22 -56.01 -19.25
C THR A 973 16.01 -55.94 -17.74
N VAL A 974 17.02 -56.36 -16.98
CA VAL A 974 16.97 -56.35 -15.52
C VAL A 974 17.15 -54.91 -15.01
N THR A 975 16.20 -54.44 -14.21
CA THR A 975 16.20 -53.10 -13.60
C THR A 975 16.31 -53.19 -12.09
N LEU A 976 17.34 -52.56 -11.51
CA LEU A 976 17.43 -52.28 -10.08
C LEU A 976 16.99 -50.84 -9.81
N THR A 977 15.91 -50.67 -9.03
CA THR A 977 15.53 -49.39 -8.42
C THR A 977 16.13 -49.31 -7.02
N VAL A 978 16.90 -48.27 -6.70
CA VAL A 978 17.38 -47.97 -5.33
C VAL A 978 16.68 -46.72 -4.83
N PHE A 979 16.12 -46.76 -3.61
CA PHE A 979 15.45 -45.64 -2.95
C PHE A 979 16.29 -45.12 -1.78
N GLY A 980 16.34 -43.79 -1.66
CA GLY A 980 16.92 -43.07 -0.52
C GLY A 980 15.85 -42.69 0.50
N SER A 981 15.86 -41.43 0.96
CA SER A 981 14.97 -40.90 1.99
C SER A 981 13.48 -40.82 1.61
N SER A 982 13.14 -40.90 0.33
CA SER A 982 11.75 -40.80 -0.15
C SER A 982 11.51 -41.66 -1.40
N ALA A 983 10.23 -41.86 -1.76
CA ALA A 983 9.86 -42.61 -2.95
C ALA A 983 10.23 -41.90 -4.27
N ALA A 984 10.37 -40.57 -4.25
CA ALA A 984 10.88 -39.78 -5.37
C ALA A 984 12.42 -39.82 -5.44
N CYS A 985 13.08 -39.93 -4.28
CA CYS A 985 14.52 -40.06 -4.16
C CYS A 985 15.02 -41.44 -4.62
N LYS A 986 15.03 -41.69 -5.93
CA LYS A 986 15.43 -43.00 -6.49
C LYS A 986 16.44 -42.90 -7.64
N THR A 987 17.18 -43.99 -7.82
CA THR A 987 18.07 -44.25 -8.95
C THR A 987 17.65 -45.55 -9.61
N GLU A 988 17.59 -45.60 -10.94
CA GLU A 988 17.29 -46.82 -11.70
C GLU A 988 18.51 -47.22 -12.56
N ILE A 989 18.93 -48.47 -12.42
CA ILE A 989 20.07 -49.06 -13.14
C ILE A 989 19.53 -50.22 -13.98
N LYS A 990 19.92 -50.31 -15.26
CA LYS A 990 19.42 -51.34 -16.19
C LYS A 990 20.57 -52.08 -16.86
N LYS A 991 20.50 -53.42 -16.92
CA LYS A 991 21.47 -54.28 -17.62
C LYS A 991 20.76 -55.42 -18.35
N GLN A 992 21.32 -55.89 -19.46
CA GLN A 992 20.76 -56.99 -20.26
C GLN A 992 21.29 -58.34 -19.78
N VAL A 993 20.46 -59.39 -19.89
CA VAL A 993 20.85 -60.80 -19.80
C VAL A 993 20.27 -61.54 -21.00
N GLU A 994 21.09 -62.31 -21.72
CA GLU A 994 20.62 -63.21 -22.78
C GLU A 994 20.16 -64.56 -22.20
N VAL A 995 18.99 -65.06 -22.64
CA VAL A 995 18.45 -66.37 -22.23
C VAL A 995 18.26 -67.29 -23.45
N ARG A 996 18.85 -68.49 -23.42
CA ARG A 996 18.70 -69.53 -24.48
C ARG A 996 18.14 -70.85 -23.94
N ALA A 997 17.78 -71.76 -24.84
CA ALA A 997 17.51 -73.16 -24.48
C ALA A 997 18.80 -73.85 -23.97
N LYS A 998 18.64 -74.88 -23.14
CA LYS A 998 19.70 -75.84 -22.84
C LYS A 998 19.99 -76.70 -24.09
N PRO A 999 21.24 -77.14 -24.32
CA PRO A 999 21.54 -78.18 -25.31
C PRO A 999 20.72 -79.46 -25.09
N LYS A 1000 20.56 -80.26 -26.14
CA LYS A 1000 19.99 -81.60 -26.07
C LYS A 1000 20.96 -82.63 -26.64
N ALA A 1001 21.71 -83.31 -25.78
CA ALA A 1001 22.80 -84.20 -26.15
C ALA A 1001 22.30 -85.51 -26.79
N SER A 1002 22.90 -85.86 -27.94
CA SER A 1002 22.54 -87.06 -28.71
C SER A 1002 23.69 -87.46 -29.64
N PHE A 1003 23.83 -88.76 -29.95
CA PHE A 1003 24.82 -89.27 -30.91
C PHE A 1003 24.39 -90.55 -31.64
N THR A 1004 25.11 -90.87 -32.71
CA THR A 1004 25.02 -92.11 -33.51
C THR A 1004 26.40 -92.73 -33.75
N VAL A 1005 26.44 -93.97 -34.25
CA VAL A 1005 27.65 -94.74 -34.55
C VAL A 1005 27.65 -95.17 -36.01
N GLU A 1006 28.77 -94.97 -36.71
CA GLU A 1006 28.99 -95.34 -38.11
C GLU A 1006 30.13 -96.35 -38.21
N GLY A 1007 29.99 -97.35 -39.08
CA GLY A 1007 30.99 -98.43 -39.28
C GLY A 1007 30.65 -99.77 -38.62
N GLY A 1008 29.52 -99.87 -37.92
CA GLY A 1008 29.08 -101.09 -37.22
C GLY A 1008 29.50 -101.15 -35.76
N GLN A 1009 28.84 -102.03 -34.99
CA GLN A 1009 29.00 -102.14 -33.53
C GLN A 1009 29.86 -103.33 -33.07
N GLU A 1010 30.12 -104.32 -33.95
CA GLU A 1010 31.01 -105.46 -33.67
C GLU A 1010 31.97 -105.68 -34.84
N LEU A 1011 33.28 -105.67 -34.59
CA LEU A 1011 34.33 -105.73 -35.63
C LEU A 1011 35.52 -106.61 -35.19
N CYS A 1012 36.17 -107.29 -36.16
CA CYS A 1012 37.48 -107.91 -35.94
C CYS A 1012 38.52 -106.84 -35.61
N ALA A 1013 39.08 -106.87 -34.40
CA ALA A 1013 40.08 -105.91 -33.96
C ALA A 1013 41.50 -106.31 -34.43
N PRO A 1014 42.41 -105.35 -34.68
CA PRO A 1014 42.22 -103.90 -34.57
C PRO A 1014 41.36 -103.32 -35.71
N ALA A 1015 40.42 -102.44 -35.33
CA ALA A 1015 39.53 -101.73 -36.26
C ALA A 1015 39.34 -100.27 -35.80
N THR A 1016 38.61 -99.45 -36.56
CA THR A 1016 38.22 -98.08 -36.16
C THR A 1016 36.74 -97.86 -36.46
N VAL A 1017 36.05 -97.18 -35.55
CA VAL A 1017 34.61 -96.84 -35.66
C VAL A 1017 34.42 -95.33 -35.47
N ARG A 1018 33.37 -94.75 -36.05
CA ARG A 1018 33.14 -93.29 -36.07
C ARG A 1018 31.90 -92.92 -35.26
N LEU A 1019 32.03 -91.93 -34.39
CA LEU A 1019 30.97 -91.42 -33.51
C LEU A 1019 30.55 -90.02 -33.97
N VAL A 1020 29.25 -89.80 -34.19
CA VAL A 1020 28.70 -88.55 -34.74
C VAL A 1020 27.68 -87.95 -33.78
N SER A 1021 27.87 -86.68 -33.40
CA SER A 1021 26.94 -85.95 -32.54
C SER A 1021 25.71 -85.49 -33.33
N THR A 1022 24.52 -85.78 -32.81
CA THR A 1022 23.22 -85.31 -33.32
C THR A 1022 22.56 -84.30 -32.37
N THR A 1023 23.40 -83.65 -31.56
CA THR A 1023 23.01 -82.69 -30.52
C THR A 1023 22.48 -81.37 -31.08
N THR A 1024 21.39 -80.82 -30.52
CA THR A 1024 20.96 -79.44 -30.80
C THR A 1024 21.48 -78.44 -29.76
N ASP A 1025 21.56 -77.17 -30.17
CA ASP A 1025 21.83 -76.00 -29.31
C ASP A 1025 23.20 -75.98 -28.57
N ALA A 1026 24.13 -76.85 -28.97
CA ALA A 1026 25.54 -76.86 -28.53
C ALA A 1026 26.48 -76.26 -29.58
N ASN A 1027 27.66 -75.80 -29.13
CA ASN A 1027 28.80 -75.46 -29.99
C ASN A 1027 30.13 -76.11 -29.54
N GLN A 1028 30.10 -76.92 -28.48
CA GLN A 1028 31.25 -77.64 -27.92
C GLN A 1028 30.81 -79.06 -27.51
N TRP A 1029 31.65 -80.06 -27.79
CA TRP A 1029 31.35 -81.49 -27.57
C TRP A 1029 32.59 -82.21 -27.02
N GLN A 1030 32.39 -83.04 -26.01
CA GLN A 1030 33.42 -83.83 -25.35
C GLN A 1030 32.91 -85.25 -25.10
N TRP A 1031 33.63 -86.23 -25.63
CA TRP A 1031 33.29 -87.65 -25.59
C TRP A 1031 34.16 -88.36 -24.56
N TYR A 1032 33.60 -89.39 -23.92
CA TYR A 1032 34.25 -90.25 -22.94
C TYR A 1032 33.98 -91.70 -23.31
N ILE A 1033 35.04 -92.50 -23.41
CA ILE A 1033 35.00 -93.93 -23.68
C ILE A 1033 35.37 -94.67 -22.38
N SER A 1034 34.78 -95.84 -22.10
CA SER A 1034 35.02 -96.58 -20.84
C SER A 1034 36.45 -97.08 -20.61
N ASP A 1035 37.32 -97.01 -21.63
CA ASP A 1035 38.76 -97.28 -21.50
C ASP A 1035 39.57 -96.05 -21.01
N GLY A 1036 38.90 -94.95 -20.69
CA GLY A 1036 39.49 -93.71 -20.20
C GLY A 1036 39.83 -92.69 -21.30
N ARG A 1037 39.68 -93.03 -22.58
CA ARG A 1037 39.90 -92.06 -23.67
C ARG A 1037 38.85 -90.95 -23.63
N THR A 1038 39.31 -89.72 -23.77
CA THR A 1038 38.49 -88.51 -23.85
C THR A 1038 38.80 -87.79 -25.16
N LEU A 1039 37.77 -87.51 -25.97
CA LEU A 1039 37.91 -86.92 -27.31
C LEU A 1039 37.04 -85.66 -27.44
N ALA A 1040 37.32 -84.78 -28.40
CA ALA A 1040 36.59 -83.51 -28.57
C ALA A 1040 36.26 -83.23 -30.05
N GLY A 1041 35.11 -82.58 -30.28
CA GLY A 1041 34.57 -82.28 -31.61
C GLY A 1041 33.19 -82.91 -31.85
N SER A 1042 32.43 -82.41 -32.83
CA SER A 1042 31.09 -82.92 -33.17
C SER A 1042 31.11 -84.31 -33.83
N THR A 1043 32.28 -84.80 -34.24
CA THR A 1043 32.49 -86.14 -34.77
C THR A 1043 33.90 -86.60 -34.39
N VAL A 1044 34.06 -87.85 -33.96
CA VAL A 1044 35.34 -88.41 -33.53
C VAL A 1044 35.50 -89.85 -34.01
N GLU A 1045 36.75 -90.28 -34.22
CA GLU A 1045 37.09 -91.65 -34.59
C GLU A 1045 37.71 -92.39 -33.41
N VAL A 1046 37.33 -93.66 -33.23
CA VAL A 1046 37.68 -94.47 -32.07
C VAL A 1046 38.27 -95.80 -32.55
N PRO A 1047 39.59 -96.01 -32.41
CA PRO A 1047 40.20 -97.31 -32.60
C PRO A 1047 39.65 -98.34 -31.58
N LEU A 1048 39.29 -99.54 -32.05
CA LEU A 1048 38.79 -100.65 -31.25
C LEU A 1048 39.86 -101.74 -31.10
N MET A 1049 40.09 -102.13 -29.84
CA MET A 1049 40.81 -103.34 -29.43
C MET A 1049 39.79 -104.40 -28.99
N PRO A 1050 40.17 -105.69 -28.82
CA PRO A 1050 39.26 -106.70 -28.27
C PRO A 1050 38.68 -106.27 -26.91
N GLY A 1051 37.36 -106.26 -26.77
CA GLY A 1051 36.66 -105.74 -25.59
C GLY A 1051 35.29 -105.14 -25.92
N GLN A 1052 34.61 -104.62 -24.90
CA GLN A 1052 33.37 -103.83 -25.02
C GLN A 1052 33.60 -102.43 -24.44
N PHE A 1053 32.99 -101.41 -25.06
CA PHE A 1053 33.18 -100.01 -24.68
C PHE A 1053 31.84 -99.28 -24.51
N ASP A 1054 31.68 -98.58 -23.38
CA ASP A 1054 30.61 -97.60 -23.18
C ASP A 1054 31.03 -96.26 -23.82
N VAL A 1055 30.05 -95.49 -24.27
CA VAL A 1055 30.26 -94.18 -24.91
C VAL A 1055 29.36 -93.14 -24.24
N SER A 1056 29.94 -92.04 -23.78
CA SER A 1056 29.21 -90.87 -23.28
C SER A 1056 29.63 -89.59 -24.00
N LEU A 1057 28.67 -88.71 -24.25
CA LEU A 1057 28.85 -87.40 -24.87
C LEU A 1057 28.33 -86.32 -23.91
N VAL A 1058 29.19 -85.39 -23.53
CA VAL A 1058 28.82 -84.11 -22.91
C VAL A 1058 28.85 -83.04 -23.99
N ALA A 1059 27.78 -82.29 -24.14
CA ALA A 1059 27.68 -81.20 -25.09
C ALA A 1059 27.31 -79.89 -24.40
N SER A 1060 27.79 -78.76 -24.90
CA SER A 1060 27.60 -77.47 -24.26
C SER A 1060 27.58 -76.27 -25.22
N PHE A 1061 27.01 -75.16 -24.76
CA PHE A 1061 27.09 -73.86 -25.42
C PHE A 1061 28.00 -72.93 -24.59
N ASN A 1062 29.16 -72.57 -25.17
CA ASN A 1062 30.21 -71.77 -24.52
C ASN A 1062 30.60 -72.26 -23.10
N GLY A 1063 30.52 -73.57 -22.86
CA GLY A 1063 30.81 -74.20 -21.56
C GLY A 1063 29.86 -73.88 -20.40
N VAL A 1064 28.86 -73.01 -20.58
CA VAL A 1064 27.93 -72.55 -19.52
C VAL A 1064 26.72 -73.47 -19.40
N CYS A 1065 25.97 -73.63 -20.48
CA CYS A 1065 24.83 -74.54 -20.53
C CYS A 1065 25.30 -75.89 -21.08
N ARG A 1066 24.93 -76.99 -20.42
CA ARG A 1066 25.41 -78.33 -20.74
C ARG A 1066 24.27 -79.34 -20.67
N ASP A 1067 24.40 -80.39 -21.46
CA ASP A 1067 23.63 -81.63 -21.36
C ASP A 1067 24.53 -82.83 -21.67
N SER A 1068 24.14 -84.04 -21.28
CA SER A 1068 24.95 -85.24 -21.47
C SER A 1068 24.13 -86.50 -21.67
N VAL A 1069 24.55 -87.32 -22.64
CA VAL A 1069 23.96 -88.63 -22.95
C VAL A 1069 25.03 -89.72 -22.81
N GLY A 1070 24.64 -90.90 -22.35
CA GLY A 1070 25.51 -92.06 -22.24
C GLY A 1070 24.80 -93.35 -22.68
N GLN A 1071 25.53 -94.22 -23.35
CA GLN A 1071 25.06 -95.54 -23.81
C GLN A 1071 26.13 -96.59 -23.45
N ARG A 1072 25.70 -97.79 -23.05
CA ARG A 1072 26.58 -98.86 -22.57
C ARG A 1072 26.83 -99.93 -23.64
N SER A 1073 28.02 -100.52 -23.61
CA SER A 1073 28.45 -101.64 -24.44
C SER A 1073 28.20 -101.46 -25.95
N VAL A 1074 28.29 -100.20 -26.43
CA VAL A 1074 27.87 -99.79 -27.78
C VAL A 1074 28.83 -100.29 -28.86
N LEU A 1075 30.10 -100.45 -28.50
CA LEU A 1075 31.18 -100.83 -29.41
C LEU A 1075 31.82 -102.13 -28.88
N ARG A 1076 32.04 -103.11 -29.76
CA ARG A 1076 32.68 -104.38 -29.43
C ARG A 1076 33.79 -104.72 -30.43
N GLY A 1077 35.02 -104.85 -29.94
CA GLY A 1077 36.09 -105.50 -30.69
C GLY A 1077 36.15 -106.99 -30.35
N ILE A 1078 36.36 -107.84 -31.35
CA ILE A 1078 36.62 -109.28 -31.17
C ILE A 1078 37.99 -109.67 -31.75
N SER A 1079 38.63 -110.68 -31.18
CA SER A 1079 39.86 -111.25 -31.74
C SER A 1079 39.50 -112.31 -32.78
N CYS A 1080 40.00 -112.16 -34.00
CA CYS A 1080 39.71 -113.09 -35.10
C CYS A 1080 40.96 -113.91 -35.40
N ALA A 1081 40.81 -115.24 -35.46
CA ALA A 1081 41.92 -116.19 -35.53
C ALA A 1081 41.61 -117.32 -36.53
N VAL A 1082 42.67 -117.90 -37.10
CA VAL A 1082 42.60 -118.91 -38.15
C VAL A 1082 43.61 -120.01 -37.85
N HIS A 1083 43.19 -121.26 -38.00
CA HIS A 1083 43.98 -122.46 -37.77
C HIS A 1083 43.80 -123.45 -38.92
N ALA A 1084 44.87 -124.18 -39.23
CA ALA A 1084 44.91 -125.27 -40.20
C ALA A 1084 45.75 -126.41 -39.59
N PRO A 1085 45.35 -127.69 -39.68
CA PRO A 1085 46.13 -128.79 -39.13
C PRO A 1085 47.44 -129.03 -39.90
N ASP A 1086 48.56 -129.28 -39.22
CA ASP A 1086 49.83 -129.63 -39.87
C ASP A 1086 49.86 -131.09 -40.41
N ALA A 1087 48.96 -131.95 -39.93
CA ALA A 1087 48.84 -133.34 -40.36
C ALA A 1087 47.40 -133.88 -40.16
N PHE A 1088 47.06 -134.96 -40.87
CA PHE A 1088 45.82 -135.73 -40.67
C PHE A 1088 45.97 -137.20 -41.10
N THR A 1089 45.04 -138.04 -40.65
CA THR A 1089 45.15 -139.51 -40.72
C THR A 1089 43.81 -140.12 -41.14
N PRO A 1090 43.48 -140.20 -42.44
CA PRO A 1090 42.20 -140.70 -42.93
C PRO A 1090 42.11 -142.23 -42.82
N ASN A 1091 41.79 -142.69 -41.61
CA ASN A 1091 41.67 -144.08 -41.17
C ASN A 1091 40.20 -144.53 -40.98
N LYS A 1092 39.24 -143.59 -41.05
CA LYS A 1092 37.80 -143.74 -40.83
C LYS A 1092 37.38 -143.96 -39.37
N ASP A 1093 38.11 -143.41 -38.41
CA ASP A 1093 37.70 -143.36 -37.00
C ASP A 1093 36.79 -142.18 -36.63
N GLY A 1094 36.61 -141.21 -37.54
CA GLY A 1094 35.78 -140.02 -37.35
C GLY A 1094 36.52 -138.79 -36.82
N ILE A 1095 37.83 -138.85 -36.59
CA ILE A 1095 38.64 -137.77 -36.02
C ILE A 1095 39.81 -137.43 -36.96
N GLY A 1096 39.71 -136.31 -37.67
CA GLY A 1096 40.77 -135.90 -38.61
C GLY A 1096 40.81 -136.77 -39.87
N ASP A 1097 39.68 -137.35 -40.27
CA ASP A 1097 39.49 -137.97 -41.58
C ASP A 1097 39.50 -136.96 -42.73
N ILE A 1098 39.11 -135.71 -42.45
CA ILE A 1098 38.94 -134.64 -43.43
C ILE A 1098 39.73 -133.40 -42.99
N TRP A 1099 40.60 -132.92 -43.88
CA TRP A 1099 41.47 -131.78 -43.64
C TRP A 1099 40.82 -130.46 -44.12
N THR A 1100 40.65 -129.47 -43.23
CA THR A 1100 40.14 -128.13 -43.55
C THR A 1100 40.57 -127.08 -42.50
N LEU A 1101 40.20 -125.80 -42.68
CA LEU A 1101 40.52 -124.70 -41.75
C LEU A 1101 39.40 -124.41 -40.72
N PHE A 1102 39.78 -123.85 -39.56
CA PHE A 1102 38.88 -123.49 -38.46
C PHE A 1102 39.32 -122.21 -37.72
N GLY A 1103 38.42 -121.56 -36.98
CA GLY A 1103 38.74 -120.38 -36.16
C GLY A 1103 37.55 -119.47 -35.81
N GLU A 1104 37.74 -118.56 -34.86
CA GLU A 1104 36.74 -117.54 -34.50
C GLU A 1104 36.87 -116.30 -35.41
N GLY A 1105 35.73 -115.73 -35.82
CA GLY A 1105 35.68 -114.52 -36.64
C GLY A 1105 35.79 -114.77 -38.15
N ILE A 1106 36.08 -116.00 -38.58
CA ILE A 1106 35.90 -116.44 -39.98
C ILE A 1106 34.41 -116.42 -40.33
N GLU A 1107 34.05 -115.69 -41.37
CA GLU A 1107 32.69 -115.62 -41.90
C GLU A 1107 32.45 -116.72 -42.95
N ARG A 1108 33.43 -117.00 -43.83
CA ARG A 1108 33.46 -118.17 -44.73
C ARG A 1108 34.85 -118.45 -45.30
N ILE A 1109 35.08 -119.68 -45.74
CA ILE A 1109 36.21 -120.09 -46.59
C ILE A 1109 35.77 -119.95 -48.05
N ARG A 1110 36.36 -119.01 -48.79
CA ARG A 1110 36.04 -118.73 -50.21
C ARG A 1110 36.66 -119.76 -51.15
N LEU A 1111 37.88 -120.20 -50.85
CA LEU A 1111 38.62 -121.20 -51.62
C LEU A 1111 39.44 -122.06 -50.67
N LEU A 1112 39.56 -123.34 -50.97
CA LEU A 1112 40.59 -124.25 -50.45
C LEU A 1112 41.11 -125.13 -51.59
N ARG A 1113 42.42 -125.27 -51.72
CA ARG A 1113 43.12 -126.17 -52.64
C ARG A 1113 44.16 -126.99 -51.90
N ILE A 1114 44.36 -128.23 -52.33
CA ILE A 1114 45.50 -129.07 -51.89
C ILE A 1114 46.19 -129.67 -53.10
N ARG A 1115 47.53 -129.71 -53.06
CA ARG A 1115 48.41 -130.13 -54.16
C ARG A 1115 49.39 -131.22 -53.75
N SER A 1116 49.70 -132.09 -54.70
CA SER A 1116 50.77 -133.10 -54.57
C SER A 1116 52.16 -132.44 -54.57
N ARG A 1117 53.19 -133.21 -54.18
CA ARG A 1117 54.60 -132.77 -54.24
C ARG A 1117 55.08 -132.33 -55.64
N TRP A 1118 54.32 -132.65 -56.69
CA TRP A 1118 54.59 -132.27 -58.08
C TRP A 1118 53.76 -131.06 -58.55
N GLY A 1119 52.97 -130.44 -57.66
CA GLY A 1119 52.18 -129.23 -57.93
C GLY A 1119 50.77 -129.48 -58.50
N GLU A 1120 50.45 -130.72 -58.90
CA GLU A 1120 49.13 -131.17 -59.33
C GLU A 1120 48.08 -130.95 -58.24
N VAL A 1121 46.91 -130.41 -58.60
CA VAL A 1121 45.78 -130.22 -57.66
C VAL A 1121 45.08 -131.56 -57.46
N ILE A 1122 45.02 -132.01 -56.21
CA ILE A 1122 44.37 -133.27 -55.81
C ILE A 1122 43.09 -133.06 -55.03
N PHE A 1123 42.84 -131.83 -54.54
CA PHE A 1123 41.57 -131.39 -53.97
C PHE A 1123 41.33 -129.89 -54.23
N GLU A 1124 40.09 -129.50 -54.49
CA GLU A 1124 39.64 -128.10 -54.57
C GLU A 1124 38.19 -127.98 -54.07
N GLY A 1125 37.95 -127.12 -53.07
CA GLY A 1125 36.64 -126.75 -52.54
C GLY A 1125 36.46 -125.22 -52.51
N LYS A 1126 35.22 -124.71 -52.52
CA LYS A 1126 34.90 -123.27 -52.59
C LYS A 1126 33.66 -122.90 -51.79
N ASP A 1127 33.62 -121.65 -51.30
CA ASP A 1127 32.51 -120.99 -50.61
C ASP A 1127 31.75 -121.87 -49.58
N PHE A 1128 32.48 -122.35 -48.58
CA PHE A 1128 31.99 -123.24 -47.53
C PHE A 1128 32.35 -122.73 -46.11
N PRO A 1129 31.67 -123.20 -45.04
CA PRO A 1129 31.95 -122.74 -43.67
C PRO A 1129 33.22 -123.38 -43.08
N ALA A 1130 33.90 -122.66 -42.19
CA ALA A 1130 35.02 -123.20 -41.42
C ALA A 1130 34.59 -124.35 -40.48
N ASN A 1131 35.52 -125.26 -40.17
CA ASN A 1131 35.32 -126.55 -39.47
C ASN A 1131 34.60 -127.66 -40.26
N SER A 1132 34.25 -127.50 -41.54
CA SER A 1132 33.46 -128.52 -42.23
C SER A 1132 34.11 -129.91 -42.27
N GLN A 1133 33.30 -130.94 -42.01
CA GLN A 1133 33.69 -132.36 -42.05
C GLN A 1133 33.03 -133.08 -43.25
N GLN A 1134 32.87 -132.38 -44.37
CA GLN A 1134 32.41 -132.96 -45.64
C GLN A 1134 33.58 -133.10 -46.61
N SER A 1135 33.68 -134.23 -47.33
CA SER A 1135 34.79 -134.50 -48.27
C SER A 1135 34.75 -133.68 -49.56
N SER A 1136 33.76 -132.78 -49.71
CA SER A 1136 33.68 -131.71 -50.70
C SER A 1136 34.17 -130.34 -50.18
N GLU A 1137 34.32 -130.22 -48.86
CA GLU A 1137 34.64 -128.97 -48.12
C GLU A 1137 35.96 -129.14 -47.29
N GLY A 1138 36.63 -130.27 -47.46
CA GLY A 1138 37.95 -130.60 -46.96
C GLY A 1138 38.45 -131.89 -47.61
N TRP A 1139 39.75 -132.17 -47.53
CA TRP A 1139 40.36 -133.30 -48.24
C TRP A 1139 40.38 -134.58 -47.40
N ASP A 1140 40.00 -135.72 -47.99
CA ASP A 1140 39.93 -137.05 -47.35
C ASP A 1140 41.20 -137.92 -47.56
N GLY A 1141 42.26 -137.33 -48.12
CA GLY A 1141 43.51 -138.05 -48.41
C GLY A 1141 43.44 -139.01 -49.61
N THR A 1142 42.39 -138.96 -50.42
CA THR A 1142 42.27 -139.69 -51.68
C THR A 1142 42.39 -138.76 -52.90
N PHE A 1143 42.60 -139.33 -54.09
CA PHE A 1143 42.48 -138.62 -55.36
C PHE A 1143 41.87 -139.57 -56.37
N ASN A 1144 40.79 -139.15 -57.03
CA ASN A 1144 39.97 -140.01 -57.90
C ASN A 1144 39.55 -141.35 -57.22
N GLY A 1145 39.28 -141.31 -55.90
CA GLY A 1145 38.93 -142.49 -55.08
C GLY A 1145 40.11 -143.39 -54.70
N VAL A 1146 41.32 -143.12 -55.19
CA VAL A 1146 42.54 -143.88 -54.86
C VAL A 1146 43.21 -143.28 -53.62
N PRO A 1147 43.58 -144.07 -52.61
CA PRO A 1147 44.38 -143.61 -51.46
C PRO A 1147 45.69 -142.95 -51.92
N MET A 1148 45.91 -141.68 -51.55
CA MET A 1148 47.18 -141.01 -51.85
C MET A 1148 48.30 -141.45 -50.90
N PRO A 1149 49.56 -141.51 -51.35
CA PRO A 1149 50.68 -141.95 -50.52
C PRO A 1149 50.89 -141.07 -49.28
N ALA A 1150 51.35 -141.66 -48.19
CA ALA A 1150 51.79 -140.90 -47.02
C ALA A 1150 52.94 -139.94 -47.38
N GLY A 1151 52.95 -138.76 -46.74
CA GLY A 1151 53.95 -137.72 -46.98
C GLY A 1151 53.36 -136.30 -47.01
N ALA A 1152 54.18 -135.34 -47.42
CA ALA A 1152 53.82 -133.92 -47.45
C ALA A 1152 53.06 -133.51 -48.73
N TYR A 1153 52.06 -132.66 -48.52
CA TYR A 1153 51.21 -132.01 -49.51
C TYR A 1153 51.16 -130.50 -49.19
N THR A 1154 50.74 -129.65 -50.12
CA THR A 1154 50.64 -128.19 -49.89
C THR A 1154 49.24 -127.68 -50.08
N TYR A 1155 48.84 -126.67 -49.29
CA TYR A 1155 47.50 -126.07 -49.35
C TYR A 1155 47.54 -124.57 -49.63
N GLU A 1156 46.41 -124.06 -50.12
CA GLU A 1156 46.11 -122.66 -50.38
C GLU A 1156 44.64 -122.40 -50.04
N ALA A 1157 44.34 -121.33 -49.28
CA ALA A 1157 42.96 -120.97 -48.93
C ALA A 1157 42.74 -119.45 -48.87
N ASP A 1158 41.55 -118.99 -49.27
CA ASP A 1158 41.10 -117.59 -49.18
C ASP A 1158 39.92 -117.49 -48.21
N LEU A 1159 39.94 -116.49 -47.32
CA LEU A 1159 38.94 -116.30 -46.25
C LEU A 1159 38.26 -114.93 -46.32
N LEU A 1160 37.06 -114.86 -45.74
CA LEU A 1160 36.41 -113.62 -45.30
C LEU A 1160 36.26 -113.65 -43.78
N LEU A 1161 36.58 -112.54 -43.11
CA LEU A 1161 36.46 -112.33 -41.67
C LEU A 1161 35.44 -111.21 -41.37
N LYS A 1162 34.84 -111.21 -40.17
CA LYS A 1162 33.88 -110.18 -39.73
C LYS A 1162 34.43 -108.76 -39.91
N GLY A 1163 33.60 -107.86 -40.47
CA GLY A 1163 34.02 -106.51 -40.86
C GLY A 1163 34.66 -106.45 -42.25
N GLU A 1164 34.22 -107.31 -43.18
CA GLU A 1164 34.58 -107.37 -44.61
C GLU A 1164 36.07 -107.62 -44.93
N LYS A 1165 36.90 -107.90 -43.93
CA LYS A 1165 38.34 -108.15 -44.08
C LYS A 1165 38.59 -109.51 -44.73
N SER A 1166 39.36 -109.57 -45.81
CA SER A 1166 39.71 -110.82 -46.51
C SER A 1166 41.21 -111.12 -46.37
N GLU A 1167 41.54 -112.39 -46.16
CA GLU A 1167 42.92 -112.87 -45.92
C GLU A 1167 43.18 -114.20 -46.66
N ARG A 1168 44.44 -114.48 -46.99
CA ARG A 1168 44.88 -115.66 -47.76
C ARG A 1168 45.96 -116.42 -47.01
N PHE A 1169 45.81 -117.74 -46.95
CA PHE A 1169 46.65 -118.67 -46.21
C PHE A 1169 47.26 -119.70 -47.16
N VAL A 1170 48.52 -120.07 -46.92
CA VAL A 1170 49.24 -121.12 -47.66
C VAL A 1170 50.13 -121.89 -46.70
N GLY A 1171 50.33 -123.18 -46.95
CA GLY A 1171 51.18 -124.01 -46.09
C GLY A 1171 51.40 -125.42 -46.61
N SER A 1172 51.99 -126.26 -45.76
CA SER A 1172 52.19 -127.69 -45.99
C SER A 1172 51.45 -128.50 -44.94
N LEU A 1173 50.89 -129.64 -45.33
CA LEU A 1173 50.25 -130.61 -44.43
C LEU A 1173 50.78 -132.02 -44.70
N THR A 1174 50.77 -132.88 -43.69
CA THR A 1174 51.24 -134.27 -43.79
C THR A 1174 50.07 -135.24 -43.78
N LEU A 1175 49.95 -136.05 -44.84
CA LEU A 1175 49.06 -137.21 -44.86
C LEU A 1175 49.77 -138.40 -44.22
N ILE A 1176 49.18 -138.95 -43.17
CA ILE A 1176 49.65 -140.14 -42.45
C ILE A 1176 48.77 -141.34 -42.81
N ARG A 1177 49.38 -142.52 -42.99
CA ARG A 1177 48.73 -143.82 -43.26
C ARG A 1177 49.52 -144.94 -42.62
#